data_AF-A0A1Q5QBC5-F1
#
_entry.id   AF-A0A1Q5QBC5-F1
#
_cell.length_a   1.000
_cell.length_b   1.000
_cell.length_c   1.000
_cell.angle_alpha   90.00
_cell.angle_beta   90.00
_cell.angle_gamma   90.00
#
_symmetry.space_group_name_H-M   'P 1'
#
loop_
_entity.id
_entity.type
_entity.pdbx_description
1 polymer ?
#
loop_
_entity_poly.entity_id
_entity_poly.type
_entity_poly.pdbx_seq_one_letter_code
_entity_poly.pdbx_strand_id
1 'polypeptide(L)'
;MSSLSDSTLRKKIGQLFAVGFHGLTPSSEIKTLIREYGLGAIVLFKRNIQDAAQLQVLFLSTFYLTPIEEAKNAGHEHPLFIGIDQENGLVTRITPPIAAQQPGQMALGATQSIENAYEVGKSTGEMLSFFGVNMNYAPDCDINSEPLNPVIGVRSPGDDPSLVGRISLATASGLRDSGVVPTVKHFPGHGDTAVDSHHGLPVIAKSRSELERCELIPFRRAVAHGIEAVMTAHIALPKINSSLELKGLPATLSADALGILRNDMKYDGVIITDCLEMDGIRATYGTVEGSLMSLKAGSDSVMICHTYDVQVKSIERVMQAVKFGDLSQSRIDEAFRRVKALKQKFLTWEHALRTTTADLSLTNLATMNERHENCAKKVYSKSTTVVRNDLNTLPISPGTSKVLLLTPGGRVPVGGAVDESGSKHRTYLDVLKENTGDKTSSSVTEILYPDTGFLSDEHWQVIKEEADIVILATRNAKEAKEQRKLALQLVKTRHDLIVIAACNPYDFLDDVDLFKTYIAIYEPTVEAFASAVDIIYGKATSKGKLPVASKSDLKPNDNYEIKAYNPSEKDAMIEGITKVWKAALPDYKLQKEDLAKVIDQSHGQHFIAQEKRENGGTIVGFILAYKAVKRGKQSAHIAALAVDPAKQGKGIGSKLLADAREYLYEQHGIKNVPLRSYFPRFWPGLPADLPRATRQFFVNRGYRLTDSNGGSIARLDVKLSADLYQDIRNFKSPQRYLERAAAAKVTYKAITPETFADCLSGQKRNFTHYTGWVETYIALNPEDHPFGIMAAFDENHGSQIGWTLMLSPEDDYVARNWAFPPLAGGGKHLLKTGVIGCVGVDEAHRGRGVGLAMLCHAIEDMRRRGVEAVFIDSTNKVDWYAKVGFSKWKEYFVAEI
;
A
#
# COMPACT_ATOMS: atom_id res chain seq x y z
N MET A 1 -26.03 26.31 15.72
CA MET A 1 -26.22 25.13 14.84
C MET A 1 -27.50 24.45 15.29
N SER A 2 -28.46 24.24 14.38
CA SER A 2 -29.73 23.55 14.70
C SER A 2 -29.45 22.07 15.02
N SER A 3 -29.93 21.57 16.16
CA SER A 3 -29.84 20.14 16.53
C SER A 3 -30.63 19.30 15.53
N LEU A 4 -30.01 18.29 14.92
CA LEU A 4 -30.71 17.35 14.04
C LEU A 4 -31.86 16.68 14.81
N SER A 5 -32.99 16.43 14.14
CA SER A 5 -34.03 15.60 14.72
C SER A 5 -33.52 14.19 14.99
N ASP A 6 -34.06 13.51 16.00
CA ASP A 6 -33.69 12.13 16.34
C ASP A 6 -33.75 11.18 15.14
N SER A 7 -34.78 11.33 14.30
CA SER A 7 -34.96 10.54 13.08
C SER A 7 -33.84 10.81 12.07
N THR A 8 -33.48 12.08 11.86
CA THR A 8 -32.39 12.46 10.94
C THR A 8 -31.04 11.96 11.45
N LEU A 9 -30.78 12.06 12.76
CA LEU A 9 -29.54 11.58 13.36
C LEU A 9 -29.44 10.06 13.25
N ARG A 10 -30.51 9.31 13.57
CA ARG A 10 -30.56 7.86 13.41
C ARG A 10 -30.24 7.43 11.99
N LYS A 11 -30.91 8.03 10.99
CA LYS A 11 -30.67 7.72 9.57
C LYS A 11 -29.24 8.03 9.14
N LYS A 12 -28.66 9.12 9.63
CA LYS A 12 -27.24 9.45 9.37
C LYS A 12 -26.28 8.44 9.98
N ILE A 13 -26.56 7.96 11.19
CA ILE A 13 -25.76 6.92 11.85
C ILE A 13 -25.91 5.58 11.13
N GLY A 14 -27.11 5.20 10.72
CA GLY A 14 -27.32 3.94 9.99
C GLY A 14 -26.56 3.87 8.66
N GLN A 15 -26.25 5.01 8.04
CA GLN A 15 -25.36 5.06 6.86
C GLN A 15 -23.94 4.58 7.15
N LEU A 16 -23.54 4.51 8.42
CA LEU A 16 -22.24 4.03 8.90
C LEU A 16 -22.27 2.53 9.26
N PHE A 17 -23.33 1.80 8.92
CA PHE A 17 -23.44 0.37 9.23
C PHE A 17 -23.53 -0.46 7.96
N ALA A 18 -22.80 -1.57 7.97
CA ALA A 18 -22.86 -2.67 7.02
C ALA A 18 -23.40 -3.91 7.73
N VAL A 19 -24.54 -4.42 7.29
CA VAL A 19 -25.25 -5.50 7.99
C VAL A 19 -25.60 -6.65 7.06
N GLY A 20 -25.58 -7.88 7.57
CA GLY A 20 -26.09 -9.03 6.81
C GLY A 20 -27.52 -9.40 7.21
N PHE A 21 -28.11 -10.32 6.47
CA PHE A 21 -29.41 -10.91 6.77
C PHE A 21 -29.44 -12.40 6.40
N HIS A 22 -30.48 -13.11 6.84
CA HIS A 22 -30.69 -14.52 6.55
C HIS A 22 -31.76 -14.73 5.47
N GLY A 23 -31.58 -15.76 4.65
CA GLY A 23 -32.51 -16.12 3.59
C GLY A 23 -32.11 -15.61 2.20
N LEU A 24 -32.89 -16.04 1.21
CA LEU A 24 -32.64 -15.80 -0.23
C LEU A 24 -33.38 -14.57 -0.77
N THR A 25 -34.22 -13.94 0.05
CA THR A 25 -34.97 -12.72 -0.27
C THR A 25 -34.92 -11.74 0.91
N PRO A 26 -35.15 -10.42 0.70
CA PRO A 26 -35.05 -9.44 1.77
C PRO A 26 -36.16 -9.65 2.82
N SER A 27 -35.76 -9.93 4.06
CA SER A 27 -36.68 -10.07 5.20
C SER A 27 -37.34 -8.74 5.60
N SER A 28 -38.40 -8.80 6.42
CA SER A 28 -39.00 -7.60 7.02
C SER A 28 -37.99 -6.80 7.85
N GLU A 29 -37.11 -7.50 8.57
CA GLU A 29 -36.05 -6.94 9.40
C GLU A 29 -35.07 -6.06 8.61
N ILE A 30 -34.51 -6.58 7.52
CA ILE A 30 -33.56 -5.80 6.71
C ILE A 30 -34.25 -4.60 6.04
N LYS A 31 -35.51 -4.77 5.62
CA LYS A 31 -36.32 -3.67 5.08
C LYS A 31 -36.57 -2.58 6.12
N THR A 32 -36.79 -2.94 7.38
CA THR A 32 -36.90 -1.99 8.50
C THR A 32 -35.60 -1.22 8.72
N LEU A 33 -34.44 -1.88 8.73
CA LEU A 33 -33.14 -1.20 8.83
C LEU A 33 -32.92 -0.20 7.70
N ILE A 34 -33.30 -0.56 6.47
CA ILE A 34 -33.19 0.34 5.32
C ILE A 34 -34.09 1.56 5.47
N ARG A 35 -35.38 1.37 5.77
CA ARG A 35 -36.38 2.44 5.78
C ARG A 35 -36.28 3.36 7.01
N GLU A 36 -36.18 2.77 8.19
CA GLU A 36 -36.31 3.48 9.47
C GLU A 36 -34.96 3.91 10.03
N TYR A 37 -33.94 3.07 9.87
CA TYR A 37 -32.59 3.34 10.37
C TYR A 37 -31.67 3.94 9.32
N GLY A 38 -32.08 4.01 8.05
CA GLY A 38 -31.27 4.60 6.99
C GLY A 38 -29.98 3.84 6.74
N LEU A 39 -30.04 2.50 6.74
CA LEU A 39 -28.89 1.61 6.57
C LEU A 39 -27.97 2.00 5.38
N GLY A 40 -26.66 1.92 5.58
CA GLY A 40 -25.67 2.31 4.58
C GLY A 40 -25.27 1.20 3.61
N ALA A 41 -25.17 -0.04 4.10
CA ALA A 41 -24.62 -1.16 3.36
C ALA A 41 -25.23 -2.51 3.80
N ILE A 42 -25.23 -3.47 2.88
CA ILE A 42 -25.60 -4.87 3.10
C ILE A 42 -24.39 -5.77 2.83
N VAL A 43 -24.21 -6.81 3.64
CA VAL A 43 -23.18 -7.84 3.48
C VAL A 43 -23.82 -9.17 3.11
N LEU A 44 -23.32 -9.81 2.05
CA LEU A 44 -23.79 -11.10 1.57
C LEU A 44 -22.87 -12.24 1.97
N PHE A 45 -23.50 -13.39 2.21
CA PHE A 45 -22.86 -14.66 2.51
C PHE A 45 -23.45 -15.76 1.63
N LYS A 46 -22.85 -16.96 1.68
CA LYS A 46 -23.35 -18.13 0.96
C LYS A 46 -24.83 -18.42 1.26
N ARG A 47 -25.29 -18.14 2.49
CA ARG A 47 -26.71 -18.25 2.90
C ARG A 47 -27.70 -17.38 2.12
N ASN A 48 -27.23 -16.42 1.32
CA ASN A 48 -28.05 -15.55 0.49
C ASN A 48 -28.06 -15.96 -0.98
N ILE A 49 -27.31 -17.01 -1.35
CA ILE A 49 -27.04 -17.40 -2.73
C ILE A 49 -27.49 -18.84 -2.95
N GLN A 50 -28.43 -19.04 -3.85
CA GLN A 50 -28.88 -20.36 -4.29
C GLN A 50 -28.42 -20.64 -5.72
N ASP A 51 -28.77 -19.76 -6.65
CA ASP A 51 -28.48 -19.88 -8.07
C ASP A 51 -28.42 -18.50 -8.75
N ALA A 52 -27.99 -18.45 -10.01
CA ALA A 52 -27.82 -17.20 -10.75
C ALA A 52 -29.13 -16.40 -10.88
N ALA A 53 -30.26 -17.08 -11.11
CA ALA A 53 -31.55 -16.43 -11.31
C ALA A 53 -32.05 -15.80 -10.00
N GLN A 54 -31.96 -16.54 -8.89
CA GLN A 54 -32.29 -16.03 -7.56
C GLN A 54 -31.41 -14.83 -7.18
N LEU A 55 -30.10 -14.90 -7.44
CA LEU A 55 -29.19 -13.82 -7.10
C LEU A 55 -29.45 -12.54 -7.91
N GLN A 56 -29.79 -12.68 -9.20
CA GLN A 56 -30.26 -11.53 -10.00
C GLN A 56 -31.55 -10.95 -9.43
N VAL A 57 -32.52 -11.79 -9.08
CA VAL A 57 -33.80 -11.35 -8.51
C VAL A 57 -33.61 -10.57 -7.21
N LEU A 58 -32.66 -10.97 -6.36
CA LEU A 58 -32.39 -10.33 -5.08
C LEU A 58 -32.07 -8.83 -5.20
N PHE A 59 -31.46 -8.39 -6.32
CA PHE A 59 -31.02 -7.00 -6.51
C PHE A 59 -31.61 -6.28 -7.72
N LEU A 60 -32.07 -7.00 -8.74
CA LEU A 60 -32.41 -6.42 -10.05
C LEU A 60 -33.89 -6.63 -10.42
N SER A 61 -34.71 -7.16 -9.50
CA SER A 61 -36.15 -7.41 -9.73
C SER A 61 -37.04 -6.42 -8.99
N THR A 62 -37.99 -5.82 -9.71
CA THR A 62 -39.02 -4.95 -9.11
C THR A 62 -40.14 -5.74 -8.41
N PHE A 63 -40.27 -7.04 -8.70
CA PHE A 63 -41.36 -7.87 -8.18
C PHE A 63 -41.22 -8.20 -6.68
N TYR A 64 -39.99 -8.19 -6.17
CA TYR A 64 -39.68 -8.57 -4.79
C TYR A 64 -39.37 -7.38 -3.87
N LEU A 65 -39.46 -6.13 -4.38
CA LEU A 65 -39.01 -4.91 -3.70
C LEU A 65 -37.60 -5.10 -3.13
N THR A 66 -36.61 -4.96 -4.01
CA THR A 66 -35.19 -5.19 -3.68
C THR A 66 -34.71 -4.25 -2.58
N PRO A 67 -33.60 -4.57 -1.89
CA PRO A 67 -33.02 -3.64 -0.90
C PRO A 67 -32.69 -2.26 -1.49
N ILE A 68 -32.32 -2.20 -2.77
CA ILE A 68 -32.03 -0.94 -3.48
C ILE A 68 -33.30 -0.12 -3.72
N GLU A 69 -34.40 -0.75 -4.14
CA GLU A 69 -35.68 -0.06 -4.30
C GLU A 69 -36.24 0.43 -2.96
N GLU A 70 -36.14 -0.39 -1.91
CA GLU A 70 -36.51 -0.01 -0.55
C GLU A 70 -35.72 1.24 -0.08
N ALA A 71 -34.41 1.30 -0.38
CA ALA A 71 -33.58 2.46 -0.05
C ALA A 71 -34.01 3.72 -0.84
N LYS A 72 -34.31 3.58 -2.15
CA LYS A 72 -34.80 4.70 -2.96
C LYS A 72 -36.13 5.24 -2.45
N ASN A 73 -37.09 4.35 -2.19
CA ASN A 73 -38.42 4.70 -1.70
C ASN A 73 -38.35 5.32 -0.29
N ALA A 74 -37.38 4.91 0.52
CA ALA A 74 -37.10 5.51 1.83
C ALA A 74 -36.41 6.88 1.78
N GLY A 75 -36.08 7.39 0.58
CA GLY A 75 -35.47 8.70 0.38
C GLY A 75 -33.96 8.76 0.64
N HIS A 76 -33.23 7.65 0.45
CA HIS A 76 -31.77 7.66 0.55
C HIS A 76 -31.17 8.55 -0.54
N GLU A 77 -30.11 9.30 -0.21
CA GLU A 77 -29.43 10.17 -1.19
C GLU A 77 -28.67 9.36 -2.25
N HIS A 78 -28.06 8.25 -1.84
CA HIS A 78 -27.27 7.35 -2.69
C HIS A 78 -27.69 5.89 -2.44
N PRO A 79 -27.49 4.98 -3.41
CA PRO A 79 -27.76 3.56 -3.23
C PRO A 79 -26.99 2.94 -2.04
N LEU A 80 -27.43 1.75 -1.63
CA LEU A 80 -26.70 0.93 -0.65
C LEU A 80 -25.39 0.41 -1.26
N PHE A 81 -24.36 0.25 -0.43
CA PHE A 81 -23.31 -0.69 -0.79
C PHE A 81 -23.85 -2.12 -0.62
N ILE A 82 -23.55 -2.98 -1.58
CA ILE A 82 -23.81 -4.42 -1.55
C ILE A 82 -22.43 -5.08 -1.55
N GLY A 83 -22.02 -5.55 -0.37
CA GLY A 83 -20.71 -6.11 -0.06
C GLY A 83 -20.70 -7.63 -0.02
N ILE A 84 -19.57 -8.25 -0.32
CA ILE A 84 -19.35 -9.70 -0.21
C ILE A 84 -17.86 -9.99 0.05
N ASP A 85 -17.55 -11.13 0.67
CA ASP A 85 -16.18 -11.68 0.77
C ASP A 85 -15.89 -12.63 -0.42
N GLN A 86 -15.68 -12.09 -1.61
CA GLN A 86 -15.28 -12.86 -2.79
C GLN A 86 -13.76 -12.72 -3.00
N GLU A 87 -12.98 -13.37 -2.13
CA GLU A 87 -11.50 -13.39 -2.20
C GLU A 87 -10.97 -14.30 -3.33
N ASN A 88 -11.83 -15.23 -3.79
CA ASN A 88 -11.54 -16.35 -4.66
C ASN A 88 -10.73 -17.46 -3.96
N GLY A 89 -10.32 -18.47 -4.73
CA GLY A 89 -9.70 -19.68 -4.20
C GLY A 89 -10.48 -20.30 -3.05
N LEU A 90 -9.84 -20.43 -1.89
CA LEU A 90 -10.44 -21.03 -0.69
C LEU A 90 -11.68 -20.28 -0.18
N VAL A 91 -11.72 -18.94 -0.27
CA VAL A 91 -12.83 -18.12 0.22
C VAL A 91 -13.59 -17.54 -0.98
N THR A 92 -14.57 -18.32 -1.43
CA THR A 92 -15.41 -18.03 -2.60
C THR A 92 -16.88 -18.17 -2.17
N ARG A 93 -17.72 -17.14 -2.41
CA ARG A 93 -19.15 -17.16 -2.03
C ARG A 93 -20.06 -17.46 -3.22
N ILE A 94 -19.81 -16.80 -4.35
CA ILE A 94 -20.42 -17.15 -5.64
C ILE A 94 -19.51 -18.18 -6.30
N THR A 95 -19.89 -19.45 -6.20
CA THR A 95 -19.10 -20.59 -6.68
C THR A 95 -19.62 -21.10 -8.03
N PRO A 96 -18.88 -21.99 -8.71
CA PRO A 96 -19.47 -22.80 -9.77
C PRO A 96 -20.75 -23.52 -9.30
N PRO A 97 -21.73 -23.75 -10.19
CA PRO A 97 -21.76 -23.37 -11.61
C PRO A 97 -22.23 -21.93 -11.88
N ILE A 98 -22.47 -21.11 -10.85
CA ILE A 98 -22.95 -19.72 -11.03
C ILE A 98 -21.85 -18.85 -11.64
N ALA A 99 -20.65 -18.92 -11.09
CA ALA A 99 -19.47 -18.18 -11.55
C ALA A 99 -18.27 -19.12 -11.69
N ALA A 100 -17.44 -18.91 -12.72
CA ALA A 100 -16.21 -19.65 -12.91
C ALA A 100 -15.25 -19.44 -11.71
N GLN A 101 -14.69 -20.53 -11.18
CA GLN A 101 -13.72 -20.47 -10.09
C GLN A 101 -12.49 -19.69 -10.55
N GLN A 102 -12.13 -18.65 -9.79
CA GLN A 102 -10.92 -17.87 -10.01
C GLN A 102 -9.82 -18.26 -9.02
N PRO A 103 -8.52 -18.11 -9.39
CA PRO A 103 -7.40 -18.35 -8.49
C PRO A 103 -7.42 -17.42 -7.26
N GLY A 104 -7.09 -17.98 -6.10
CA GLY A 104 -6.89 -17.27 -4.84
C GLY A 104 -5.55 -16.54 -4.77
N GLN A 105 -5.34 -15.81 -3.67
CA GLN A 105 -4.21 -14.89 -3.52
C GLN A 105 -2.84 -15.59 -3.56
N MET A 106 -2.63 -16.71 -2.85
CA MET A 106 -1.34 -17.41 -2.87
C MET A 106 -1.05 -18.04 -4.24
N ALA A 107 -2.08 -18.52 -4.94
CA ALA A 107 -1.94 -18.97 -6.33
C ALA A 107 -1.50 -17.81 -7.24
N LEU A 108 -2.08 -16.61 -7.08
CA LEU A 108 -1.62 -15.40 -7.77
C LEU A 108 -0.18 -15.03 -7.42
N GLY A 109 0.19 -15.10 -6.13
CA GLY A 109 1.54 -14.88 -5.65
C GLY A 109 2.56 -15.83 -6.28
N ALA A 110 2.19 -17.10 -6.43
CA ALA A 110 3.04 -18.10 -7.07
C ALA A 110 3.33 -17.78 -8.56
N THR A 111 2.44 -17.03 -9.23
CA THR A 111 2.69 -16.57 -10.60
C THR A 111 3.70 -15.43 -10.72
N GLN A 112 3.96 -14.69 -9.63
CA GLN A 112 4.82 -13.50 -9.58
C GLN A 112 4.43 -12.37 -10.57
N SER A 113 3.22 -12.40 -11.13
CA SER A 113 2.76 -11.46 -12.17
C SER A 113 1.60 -10.61 -11.67
N ILE A 114 1.80 -9.29 -11.71
CA ILE A 114 0.75 -8.30 -11.39
C ILE A 114 -0.34 -8.30 -12.45
N GLU A 115 -0.02 -8.67 -13.70
CA GLU A 115 -0.96 -8.75 -14.81
C GLU A 115 -1.97 -9.88 -14.56
N ASN A 116 -1.51 -11.06 -14.14
CA ASN A 116 -2.41 -12.15 -13.77
C ASN A 116 -3.34 -11.74 -12.60
N ALA A 117 -2.79 -11.06 -11.58
CA ALA A 117 -3.57 -10.59 -10.43
C ALA A 117 -4.61 -9.53 -10.80
N TYR A 118 -4.29 -8.63 -11.74
CA TYR A 118 -5.22 -7.65 -12.29
C TYR A 118 -6.34 -8.32 -13.09
N GLU A 119 -6.02 -9.24 -14.00
CA GLU A 119 -7.02 -9.92 -14.85
C GLU A 119 -7.99 -10.79 -14.03
N VAL A 120 -7.48 -11.44 -12.97
CA VAL A 120 -8.33 -12.17 -12.02
C VAL A 120 -9.22 -11.20 -11.24
N GLY A 121 -8.66 -10.11 -10.70
CA GLY A 121 -9.44 -9.08 -10.01
C GLY A 121 -10.54 -8.48 -10.89
N LYS A 122 -10.24 -8.25 -12.18
CA LYS A 122 -11.19 -7.74 -13.17
C LYS A 122 -12.29 -8.76 -13.49
N SER A 123 -11.93 -10.03 -13.66
CA SER A 123 -12.90 -11.12 -13.88
C SER A 123 -13.86 -11.25 -12.70
N THR A 124 -13.33 -11.23 -11.47
CA THR A 124 -14.15 -11.20 -10.25
C THR A 124 -15.02 -9.95 -10.19
N GLY A 125 -14.49 -8.77 -10.48
CA GLY A 125 -15.23 -7.51 -10.44
C GLY A 125 -16.38 -7.47 -11.45
N GLU A 126 -16.17 -7.95 -12.67
CA GLU A 126 -17.21 -8.06 -13.70
C GLU A 126 -18.34 -9.00 -13.26
N MET A 127 -18.01 -10.14 -12.66
CA MET A 127 -18.99 -11.10 -12.16
C MET A 127 -19.81 -10.53 -10.99
N LEU A 128 -19.13 -9.87 -10.04
CA LEU A 128 -19.80 -9.22 -8.90
C LEU A 128 -20.74 -8.11 -9.38
N SER A 129 -20.24 -7.25 -10.27
CA SER A 129 -21.03 -6.18 -10.87
C SER A 129 -22.23 -6.74 -11.64
N PHE A 130 -22.09 -7.85 -12.37
CA PHE A 130 -23.21 -8.50 -13.06
C PHE A 130 -24.39 -8.82 -12.11
N PHE A 131 -24.11 -9.25 -10.87
CA PHE A 131 -25.13 -9.56 -9.86
C PHE A 131 -25.55 -8.37 -8.98
N GLY A 132 -25.08 -7.15 -9.27
CA GLY A 132 -25.41 -5.95 -8.49
C GLY A 132 -24.57 -5.77 -7.22
N VAL A 133 -23.57 -6.62 -6.99
CA VAL A 133 -22.58 -6.44 -5.92
C VAL A 133 -21.61 -5.34 -6.35
N ASN A 134 -21.41 -4.35 -5.47
CA ASN A 134 -20.65 -3.14 -5.78
C ASN A 134 -19.53 -2.85 -4.77
N MET A 135 -19.33 -3.73 -3.79
CA MET A 135 -18.21 -3.70 -2.87
C MET A 135 -17.70 -5.13 -2.64
N ASN A 136 -16.39 -5.32 -2.65
CA ASN A 136 -15.77 -6.59 -2.32
C ASN A 136 -14.84 -6.39 -1.12
N TYR A 137 -14.97 -7.23 -0.11
CA TYR A 137 -14.11 -7.27 1.07
C TYR A 137 -12.84 -8.06 0.74
N ALA A 138 -12.15 -7.63 -0.31
CA ALA A 138 -10.94 -8.21 -0.85
C ALA A 138 -10.18 -7.09 -1.61
N PRO A 139 -8.86 -7.23 -1.81
CA PRO A 139 -8.02 -8.39 -1.48
C PRO A 139 -7.30 -8.29 -0.13
N ASP A 140 -6.85 -9.45 0.35
CA ASP A 140 -6.03 -9.56 1.55
C ASP A 140 -4.63 -8.98 1.31
N CYS A 141 -4.18 -8.19 2.28
CA CYS A 141 -2.87 -7.55 2.40
C CYS A 141 -2.07 -8.13 3.57
N ASP A 142 -2.57 -9.17 4.22
CA ASP A 142 -1.85 -9.89 5.26
C ASP A 142 -0.66 -10.63 4.68
N ILE A 143 0.43 -10.69 5.43
CA ILE A 143 1.67 -11.36 5.04
C ILE A 143 1.77 -12.65 5.82
N ASN A 144 1.76 -13.80 5.14
CA ASN A 144 1.74 -15.12 5.75
C ASN A 144 3.11 -15.52 6.31
N SER A 145 3.60 -14.73 7.27
CA SER A 145 4.91 -14.84 7.90
C SER A 145 4.97 -15.91 9.00
N GLU A 146 3.82 -16.32 9.55
CA GLU A 146 3.69 -17.48 10.44
C GLU A 146 3.16 -18.69 9.64
N PRO A 147 3.99 -19.72 9.36
CA PRO A 147 3.57 -20.89 8.58
C PRO A 147 2.45 -21.72 9.19
N LEU A 148 2.15 -21.56 10.48
CA LEU A 148 1.05 -22.23 11.18
C LEU A 148 -0.20 -21.34 11.31
N ASN A 149 -0.27 -20.23 10.58
CA ASN A 149 -1.41 -19.31 10.65
C ASN A 149 -2.71 -20.02 10.23
N PRO A 150 -3.70 -20.16 11.13
CA PRO A 150 -4.91 -20.95 10.86
C PRO A 150 -5.98 -20.18 10.06
N VAL A 151 -5.82 -18.86 9.89
CA VAL A 151 -6.86 -17.98 9.33
C VAL A 151 -6.50 -17.45 7.95
N ILE A 152 -5.25 -17.03 7.77
CA ILE A 152 -4.77 -16.38 6.55
C ILE A 152 -4.29 -17.43 5.56
N GLY A 153 -3.16 -18.10 5.86
CA GLY A 153 -2.62 -19.16 4.98
C GLY A 153 -2.60 -18.74 3.51
N VAL A 154 -3.25 -19.53 2.66
CA VAL A 154 -3.37 -19.29 1.21
C VAL A 154 -4.17 -18.06 0.79
N ARG A 155 -4.87 -17.39 1.72
CA ARG A 155 -5.56 -16.11 1.49
C ARG A 155 -4.57 -14.95 1.37
N SER A 156 -3.34 -15.10 1.85
CA SER A 156 -2.26 -14.17 1.54
C SER A 156 -1.58 -14.51 0.22
N PRO A 157 -1.09 -13.52 -0.56
CA PRO A 157 -0.21 -13.79 -1.69
C PRO A 157 1.11 -14.51 -1.35
N GLY A 158 1.59 -14.46 -0.09
CA GLY A 158 2.88 -15.04 0.29
C GLY A 158 3.45 -14.45 1.58
N ASP A 159 4.75 -14.67 1.82
CA ASP A 159 5.46 -14.18 3.01
C ASP A 159 6.37 -12.97 2.75
N ASP A 160 6.60 -12.59 1.50
CA ASP A 160 7.31 -11.34 1.13
C ASP A 160 6.36 -10.14 1.18
N PRO A 161 6.55 -9.16 2.10
CA PRO A 161 5.73 -7.95 2.19
C PRO A 161 5.62 -7.17 0.87
N SER A 162 6.70 -7.17 0.06
CA SER A 162 6.73 -6.46 -1.21
C SER A 162 5.91 -7.16 -2.29
N LEU A 163 5.96 -8.49 -2.36
CA LEU A 163 5.12 -9.31 -3.24
C LEU A 163 3.64 -9.15 -2.88
N VAL A 164 3.30 -9.33 -1.59
CA VAL A 164 1.93 -9.19 -1.08
C VAL A 164 1.34 -7.85 -1.51
N GLY A 165 2.02 -6.75 -1.19
CA GLY A 165 1.56 -5.42 -1.58
C GLY A 165 1.37 -5.23 -3.08
N ARG A 166 2.14 -5.91 -3.95
CA ARG A 166 1.97 -5.81 -5.42
C ARG A 166 0.77 -6.59 -5.93
N ILE A 167 0.63 -7.84 -5.49
CA ILE A 167 -0.44 -8.73 -5.94
C ILE A 167 -1.79 -8.20 -5.47
N SER A 168 -1.92 -7.87 -4.19
CA SER A 168 -3.16 -7.32 -3.63
C SER A 168 -3.58 -6.03 -4.34
N LEU A 169 -2.66 -5.10 -4.60
CA LEU A 169 -3.02 -3.85 -5.28
C LEU A 169 -3.43 -4.04 -6.74
N ALA A 170 -2.83 -5.01 -7.44
CA ALA A 170 -3.22 -5.34 -8.80
C ALA A 170 -4.63 -5.93 -8.84
N THR A 171 -4.95 -6.86 -7.94
CA THR A 171 -6.31 -7.39 -7.77
C THR A 171 -7.31 -6.29 -7.40
N ALA A 172 -6.96 -5.40 -6.47
CA ALA A 172 -7.80 -4.25 -6.11
C ALA A 172 -8.07 -3.33 -7.29
N SER A 173 -7.08 -3.14 -8.19
CA SER A 173 -7.24 -2.32 -9.38
C SER A 173 -8.18 -2.97 -10.40
N GLY A 174 -8.10 -4.29 -10.58
CA GLY A 174 -9.06 -5.03 -11.41
C GLY A 174 -10.50 -4.90 -10.91
N LEU A 175 -10.72 -5.05 -9.60
CA LEU A 175 -12.04 -4.85 -8.97
C LEU A 175 -12.56 -3.43 -9.20
N ARG A 176 -11.71 -2.42 -8.96
CA ARG A 176 -12.05 -1.00 -9.13
C ARG A 176 -12.48 -0.69 -10.55
N ASP A 177 -11.75 -1.17 -11.55
CA ASP A 177 -12.03 -0.89 -12.97
C ASP A 177 -13.35 -1.52 -13.44
N SER A 178 -13.83 -2.55 -12.74
CA SER A 178 -15.15 -3.15 -12.95
C SER A 178 -16.28 -2.47 -12.16
N GLY A 179 -16.00 -1.34 -11.51
CA GLY A 179 -16.97 -0.57 -10.73
C GLY A 179 -17.25 -1.14 -9.33
N VAL A 180 -16.45 -2.09 -8.86
CA VAL A 180 -16.59 -2.70 -7.52
C VAL A 180 -15.56 -2.08 -6.58
N VAL A 181 -16.02 -1.59 -5.43
CA VAL A 181 -15.15 -0.99 -4.41
C VAL A 181 -14.24 -2.07 -3.79
N PRO A 182 -12.90 -2.00 -3.96
CA PRO A 182 -11.99 -2.90 -3.28
C PRO A 182 -11.78 -2.47 -1.81
N THR A 183 -11.63 -3.45 -0.93
CA THR A 183 -11.35 -3.24 0.50
C THR A 183 -10.17 -4.09 0.93
N VAL A 184 -9.02 -3.46 1.18
CA VAL A 184 -7.84 -4.21 1.64
C VAL A 184 -7.96 -4.56 3.12
N LYS A 185 -7.48 -5.76 3.50
CA LYS A 185 -7.65 -6.32 4.85
C LYS A 185 -6.51 -7.25 5.27
N HIS A 186 -6.27 -7.53 6.55
CA HIS A 186 -6.96 -7.01 7.72
C HIS A 186 -5.98 -6.11 8.50
N PHE A 187 -6.20 -4.80 8.48
CA PHE A 187 -5.29 -3.83 9.08
C PHE A 187 -5.18 -4.00 10.61
N PRO A 188 -3.97 -4.00 11.21
CA PRO A 188 -2.68 -3.67 10.59
C PRO A 188 -1.89 -4.84 10.01
N GLY A 189 -2.40 -6.07 10.08
CA GLY A 189 -1.79 -7.30 9.56
C GLY A 189 -2.10 -8.49 10.48
N HIS A 190 -2.76 -9.51 9.95
CA HIS A 190 -3.20 -10.73 10.66
C HIS A 190 -2.35 -11.97 10.36
N GLY A 191 -1.38 -11.83 9.47
CA GLY A 191 -0.60 -12.96 8.96
C GLY A 191 0.46 -13.54 9.93
N ASP A 192 0.74 -12.86 11.04
CA ASP A 192 1.66 -13.33 12.11
C ASP A 192 0.89 -13.73 13.39
N THR A 193 -0.08 -14.62 13.26
CA THR A 193 -0.83 -15.15 14.40
C THR A 193 -1.01 -16.65 14.27
N ALA A 194 -0.92 -17.35 15.41
CA ALA A 194 -1.26 -18.78 15.52
C ALA A 194 -2.64 -19.02 16.18
N VAL A 195 -3.40 -17.94 16.41
CA VAL A 195 -4.72 -17.96 17.06
C VAL A 195 -5.76 -17.41 16.08
N ASP A 196 -6.88 -18.10 15.95
CA ASP A 196 -7.99 -17.65 15.10
C ASP A 196 -8.86 -16.60 15.80
N SER A 197 -9.05 -15.44 15.17
CA SER A 197 -9.91 -14.37 15.68
C SER A 197 -11.41 -14.72 15.72
N HIS A 198 -11.84 -15.75 15.00
CA HIS A 198 -13.21 -16.27 15.09
C HIS A 198 -13.46 -17.00 16.42
N HIS A 199 -12.41 -17.44 17.11
CA HIS A 199 -12.48 -18.26 18.32
C HIS A 199 -11.79 -17.65 19.54
N GLY A 200 -11.12 -16.50 19.38
CA GLY A 200 -10.43 -15.79 20.47
C GLY A 200 -9.88 -14.44 20.02
N LEU A 201 -9.10 -13.78 20.89
CA LEU A 201 -8.40 -12.53 20.55
C LEU A 201 -6.91 -12.81 20.30
N PRO A 202 -6.44 -12.79 19.04
CA PRO A 202 -5.02 -12.91 18.73
C PRO A 202 -4.24 -11.73 19.29
N VAL A 203 -3.02 -11.97 19.75
CA VAL A 203 -2.11 -10.95 20.29
C VAL A 203 -0.84 -10.93 19.46
N ILE A 204 -0.50 -9.79 18.86
CA ILE A 204 0.76 -9.58 18.16
C ILE A 204 1.63 -8.64 19.01
N ALA A 205 2.72 -9.17 19.58
CA ALA A 205 3.63 -8.44 20.45
C ALA A 205 4.77 -7.74 19.68
N LYS A 206 4.47 -7.16 18.52
CA LYS A 206 5.42 -6.42 17.66
C LYS A 206 5.47 -4.93 18.01
N SER A 207 6.68 -4.38 18.03
CA SER A 207 6.93 -2.94 18.12
C SER A 207 6.46 -2.24 16.85
N ARG A 208 6.41 -0.90 16.89
CA ARG A 208 6.11 -0.13 15.69
C ARG A 208 7.18 -0.31 14.59
N SER A 209 8.46 -0.41 14.93
CA SER A 209 9.54 -0.63 13.94
C SER A 209 9.44 -2.02 13.29
N GLU A 210 9.03 -3.04 14.05
CA GLU A 210 8.77 -4.38 13.51
C GLU A 210 7.60 -4.36 12.52
N LEU A 211 6.46 -3.75 12.89
CA LEU A 211 5.30 -3.63 11.98
C LEU A 211 5.62 -2.82 10.70
N GLU A 212 6.46 -1.78 10.79
CA GLU A 212 6.88 -0.97 9.62
C GLU A 212 7.77 -1.74 8.64
N ARG A 213 8.44 -2.81 9.09
CA ARG A 213 9.31 -3.66 8.27
C ARG A 213 8.59 -4.85 7.64
N CYS A 214 7.35 -5.11 8.06
CA CYS A 214 6.56 -6.23 7.58
C CYS A 214 5.10 -5.81 7.35
N GLU A 215 4.24 -5.95 8.37
CA GLU A 215 2.78 -5.89 8.28
C GLU A 215 2.24 -4.62 7.61
N LEU A 216 2.84 -3.45 7.90
CA LEU A 216 2.35 -2.17 7.39
C LEU A 216 2.76 -1.89 5.93
N ILE A 217 3.68 -2.66 5.34
CA ILE A 217 4.19 -2.40 3.97
C ILE A 217 3.05 -2.47 2.93
N PRO A 218 2.23 -3.54 2.84
CA PRO A 218 1.10 -3.60 1.92
C PRO A 218 0.10 -2.48 2.14
N PHE A 219 -0.24 -2.15 3.39
CA PHE A 219 -1.20 -1.08 3.70
C PHE A 219 -0.68 0.31 3.32
N ARG A 220 0.58 0.64 3.63
CA ARG A 220 1.20 1.90 3.18
C ARG A 220 1.14 2.05 1.67
N ARG A 221 1.43 0.96 0.96
CA ARG A 221 1.33 0.92 -0.49
C ARG A 221 -0.11 1.14 -0.96
N ALA A 222 -1.07 0.46 -0.35
CA ALA A 222 -2.49 0.59 -0.67
C ALA A 222 -2.97 2.04 -0.51
N VAL A 223 -2.64 2.68 0.62
CA VAL A 223 -2.98 4.09 0.84
C VAL A 223 -2.22 5.00 -0.14
N ALA A 224 -0.96 4.71 -0.45
CA ALA A 224 -0.20 5.48 -1.43
C ALA A 224 -0.79 5.43 -2.84
N HIS A 225 -1.42 4.30 -3.20
CA HIS A 225 -2.17 4.12 -4.44
C HIS A 225 -3.62 4.61 -4.37
N GLY A 226 -4.06 5.20 -3.26
CA GLY A 226 -5.39 5.76 -3.11
C GLY A 226 -6.51 4.73 -2.99
N ILE A 227 -6.26 3.62 -2.27
CA ILE A 227 -7.28 2.61 -1.96
C ILE A 227 -8.54 3.23 -1.35
N GLU A 228 -9.70 2.71 -1.71
CA GLU A 228 -11.02 3.22 -1.33
C GLU A 228 -11.39 2.93 0.13
N ALA A 229 -11.15 1.69 0.56
CA ALA A 229 -11.54 1.18 1.86
C ALA A 229 -10.45 0.27 2.45
N VAL A 230 -10.32 0.30 3.78
CA VAL A 230 -9.43 -0.57 4.56
C VAL A 230 -10.26 -1.20 5.67
N MET A 231 -10.23 -2.53 5.77
CA MET A 231 -10.88 -3.29 6.86
C MET A 231 -9.88 -3.54 7.99
N THR A 232 -10.32 -3.37 9.23
CA THR A 232 -9.51 -3.55 10.45
C THR A 232 -9.61 -4.97 10.99
N ALA A 233 -8.57 -5.47 11.66
CA ALA A 233 -8.54 -6.79 12.29
C ALA A 233 -8.83 -6.72 13.80
N HIS A 234 -9.44 -7.76 14.34
CA HIS A 234 -9.64 -7.94 15.78
C HIS A 234 -8.41 -8.57 16.44
N ILE A 235 -7.30 -7.83 16.48
CA ILE A 235 -6.00 -8.29 17.01
C ILE A 235 -5.49 -7.30 18.06
N ALA A 236 -5.06 -7.78 19.23
CA ALA A 236 -4.46 -6.94 20.26
C ALA A 236 -2.99 -6.62 19.96
N LEU A 237 -2.61 -5.35 20.16
CA LEU A 237 -1.27 -4.81 19.85
C LEU A 237 -0.67 -4.08 21.06
N PRO A 238 -0.25 -4.81 22.11
CA PRO A 238 0.13 -4.23 23.39
C PRO A 238 1.36 -3.30 23.34
N LYS A 239 2.21 -3.43 22.32
CA LYS A 239 3.37 -2.55 22.10
C LYS A 239 3.07 -1.30 21.27
N ILE A 240 1.89 -1.23 20.64
CA ILE A 240 1.43 -0.04 19.89
C ILE A 240 0.58 0.85 20.78
N ASN A 241 -0.23 0.23 21.64
CA ASN A 241 -1.14 0.92 22.54
C ASN A 241 -0.36 1.57 23.70
N SER A 242 -0.50 2.90 23.80
CA SER A 242 0.33 3.77 24.64
C SER A 242 -0.05 3.74 26.12
N SER A 243 -1.32 3.48 26.46
CA SER A 243 -1.82 3.40 27.84
C SER A 243 -2.14 1.97 28.26
N LEU A 244 -2.12 1.69 29.56
CA LEU A 244 -2.46 0.36 30.11
C LEU A 244 -3.89 -0.07 29.73
N GLU A 245 -4.84 0.86 29.71
CA GLU A 245 -6.23 0.63 29.30
C GLU A 245 -6.34 0.19 27.84
N LEU A 246 -5.49 0.73 26.96
CA LEU A 246 -5.51 0.40 25.55
C LEU A 246 -4.79 -0.93 25.24
N LYS A 247 -3.87 -1.42 26.08
CA LYS A 247 -3.02 -2.60 25.75
C LYS A 247 -3.80 -3.87 25.43
N GLY A 248 -4.97 -4.07 26.03
CA GLY A 248 -5.86 -5.21 25.76
C GLY A 248 -6.80 -5.01 24.58
N LEU A 249 -6.90 -3.78 24.03
CA LEU A 249 -7.84 -3.49 22.96
C LEU A 249 -7.38 -4.09 21.62
N PRO A 250 -8.29 -4.74 20.89
CA PRO A 250 -8.08 -5.07 19.48
C PRO A 250 -7.85 -3.81 18.64
N ALA A 251 -7.11 -3.94 17.53
CA ALA A 251 -6.80 -2.82 16.63
C ALA A 251 -8.06 -2.07 16.15
N THR A 252 -9.15 -2.79 15.89
CA THR A 252 -10.48 -2.23 15.57
C THR A 252 -11.01 -1.22 16.61
N LEU A 253 -10.65 -1.40 17.89
CA LEU A 253 -11.12 -0.56 19.00
C LEU A 253 -10.04 0.42 19.51
N SER A 254 -8.83 0.40 18.94
CA SER A 254 -7.71 1.21 19.41
C SER A 254 -7.49 2.46 18.55
N ALA A 255 -7.64 3.64 19.17
CA ALA A 255 -7.31 4.91 18.54
C ALA A 255 -5.82 5.04 18.17
N ASP A 256 -4.92 4.36 18.91
CA ASP A 256 -3.49 4.34 18.59
C ASP A 256 -3.22 3.52 17.33
N ALA A 257 -3.86 2.35 17.20
CA ALA A 257 -3.73 1.50 16.02
C ALA A 257 -4.37 2.16 14.78
N LEU A 258 -5.60 2.66 14.87
CA LEU A 258 -6.25 3.36 13.74
C LEU A 258 -5.59 4.71 13.44
N GLY A 259 -4.97 5.33 14.45
CA GLY A 259 -4.13 6.52 14.31
C GLY A 259 -2.93 6.30 13.37
N ILE A 260 -2.45 5.07 13.21
CA ILE A 260 -1.44 4.75 12.20
C ILE A 260 -1.97 5.07 10.79
N LEU A 261 -3.17 4.61 10.44
CA LEU A 261 -3.79 4.92 9.15
C LEU A 261 -4.14 6.41 9.04
N ARG A 262 -4.87 6.94 10.03
CA ARG A 262 -5.44 8.30 9.97
C ARG A 262 -4.38 9.38 10.10
N ASN A 263 -3.50 9.27 11.10
CA ASN A 263 -2.56 10.33 11.46
C ASN A 263 -1.21 10.15 10.78
N ASP A 264 -0.63 8.94 10.81
CA ASP A 264 0.71 8.72 10.27
C ASP A 264 0.66 8.60 8.74
N MET A 265 -0.21 7.71 8.23
CA MET A 265 -0.40 7.53 6.79
C MET A 265 -1.36 8.56 6.17
N LYS A 266 -1.97 9.50 6.89
CA LYS A 266 -2.88 10.50 6.28
C LYS A 266 -3.98 9.89 5.39
N TYR A 267 -4.51 8.73 5.77
CA TYR A 267 -5.54 8.05 4.99
C TYR A 267 -6.88 8.77 5.17
N ASP A 268 -7.50 9.22 4.08
CA ASP A 268 -8.83 9.85 4.09
C ASP A 268 -9.94 9.01 3.44
N GLY A 269 -9.65 7.76 3.06
CA GLY A 269 -10.67 6.79 2.63
C GLY A 269 -11.39 6.14 3.81
N VAL A 270 -12.33 5.25 3.52
CA VAL A 270 -13.19 4.60 4.54
C VAL A 270 -12.39 3.58 5.33
N ILE A 271 -12.48 3.62 6.67
CA ILE A 271 -12.09 2.50 7.53
C ILE A 271 -13.35 1.74 7.94
N ILE A 272 -13.38 0.44 7.68
CA ILE A 272 -14.48 -0.45 8.05
C ILE A 272 -14.00 -1.47 9.08
N THR A 273 -14.84 -1.85 10.04
CA THR A 273 -14.51 -2.96 10.95
C THR A 273 -14.63 -4.29 10.21
N ASP A 274 -13.85 -5.30 10.64
CA ASP A 274 -14.29 -6.69 10.43
C ASP A 274 -15.56 -6.96 11.26
N CYS A 275 -16.18 -8.12 11.10
CA CYS A 275 -17.46 -8.44 11.71
C CYS A 275 -17.39 -8.41 13.25
N LEU A 276 -18.08 -7.44 13.86
CA LEU A 276 -18.10 -7.29 15.31
C LEU A 276 -18.87 -8.39 16.07
N GLU A 277 -19.44 -9.36 15.37
CA GLU A 277 -20.01 -10.58 15.96
C GLU A 277 -18.98 -11.72 16.12
N MET A 278 -17.74 -11.53 15.69
CA MET A 278 -16.62 -12.45 15.95
C MET A 278 -16.18 -12.39 17.42
N ASP A 279 -15.70 -13.52 17.96
CA ASP A 279 -15.38 -13.66 19.40
C ASP A 279 -14.24 -12.76 19.89
N GLY A 280 -13.34 -12.32 19.01
CA GLY A 280 -12.35 -11.28 19.34
C GLY A 280 -12.96 -9.98 19.88
N ILE A 281 -14.23 -9.69 19.56
CA ILE A 281 -14.99 -8.53 20.06
C ILE A 281 -16.21 -8.95 20.87
N ARG A 282 -17.04 -9.86 20.34
CA ARG A 282 -18.32 -10.27 20.93
C ARG A 282 -18.16 -10.80 22.35
N ALA A 283 -17.18 -11.69 22.57
CA ALA A 283 -16.99 -12.37 23.85
C ALA A 283 -16.33 -11.48 24.92
N THR A 284 -15.66 -10.41 24.50
CA THR A 284 -14.84 -9.56 25.38
C THR A 284 -15.51 -8.22 25.71
N TYR A 285 -15.92 -7.48 24.68
CA TYR A 285 -16.48 -6.13 24.81
C TYR A 285 -17.99 -6.08 24.50
N GLY A 286 -18.50 -7.11 23.80
CA GLY A 286 -19.86 -7.12 23.28
C GLY A 286 -20.01 -6.27 22.02
N THR A 287 -20.78 -6.76 21.05
CA THR A 287 -20.93 -6.14 19.73
C THR A 287 -21.52 -4.72 19.78
N VAL A 288 -22.48 -4.48 20.68
CA VAL A 288 -23.16 -3.17 20.81
C VAL A 288 -22.20 -2.08 21.30
N GLU A 289 -21.42 -2.35 22.35
CA GLU A 289 -20.44 -1.38 22.84
C GLU A 289 -19.21 -1.32 21.93
N GLY A 290 -18.78 -2.45 21.35
CA GLY A 290 -17.74 -2.49 20.32
C GLY A 290 -18.04 -1.60 19.11
N SER A 291 -19.31 -1.48 18.72
CA SER A 291 -19.75 -0.57 17.67
C SER A 291 -19.49 0.89 18.01
N LEU A 292 -19.78 1.31 19.25
CA LEU A 292 -19.47 2.66 19.72
C LEU A 292 -17.95 2.87 19.84
N MET A 293 -17.23 1.92 20.43
CA MET A 293 -15.79 1.99 20.62
C MET A 293 -15.03 2.10 19.30
N SER A 294 -15.42 1.35 18.27
CA SER A 294 -14.77 1.39 16.95
C SER A 294 -14.94 2.75 16.25
N LEU A 295 -16.13 3.36 16.34
CA LEU A 295 -16.38 4.71 15.81
C LEU A 295 -15.58 5.78 16.59
N LYS A 296 -15.48 5.65 17.92
CA LYS A 296 -14.62 6.48 18.77
C LYS A 296 -13.15 6.36 18.38
N ALA A 297 -12.68 5.15 18.09
CA ALA A 297 -11.30 4.88 17.70
C ALA A 297 -10.92 5.44 16.31
N GLY A 298 -11.90 5.63 15.42
CA GLY A 298 -11.67 6.22 14.09
C GLY A 298 -12.19 5.42 12.89
N SER A 299 -12.91 4.32 13.13
CA SER A 299 -13.63 3.59 12.06
C SER A 299 -14.80 4.40 11.55
N ASP A 300 -15.09 4.36 10.24
CA ASP A 300 -16.21 5.10 9.64
C ASP A 300 -17.40 4.21 9.28
N SER A 301 -17.19 2.90 9.20
CA SER A 301 -18.25 1.92 8.96
C SER A 301 -18.11 0.73 9.91
N VAL A 302 -19.23 0.28 10.49
CA VAL A 302 -19.32 -0.83 11.44
C VAL A 302 -20.02 -2.02 10.79
N MET A 303 -19.38 -3.19 10.85
CA MET A 303 -19.89 -4.43 10.26
C MET A 303 -20.52 -5.35 11.31
N ILE A 304 -21.80 -5.72 11.11
CA ILE A 304 -22.56 -6.64 11.98
C ILE A 304 -23.36 -7.62 11.11
N CYS A 305 -22.82 -8.81 10.90
CA CYS A 305 -23.23 -9.66 9.79
C CYS A 305 -24.49 -10.52 10.02
N HIS A 306 -24.94 -10.78 11.24
CA HIS A 306 -25.88 -11.88 11.52
C HIS A 306 -27.15 -11.46 12.25
N THR A 307 -27.02 -10.78 13.40
CA THR A 307 -28.11 -10.69 14.37
C THR A 307 -28.86 -9.35 14.33
N TYR A 308 -30.12 -9.34 13.88
CA TYR A 308 -30.95 -8.13 13.74
C TYR A 308 -31.07 -7.29 15.02
N ASP A 309 -31.37 -7.91 16.16
CA ASP A 309 -31.50 -7.20 17.44
C ASP A 309 -30.21 -6.48 17.84
N VAL A 310 -29.06 -7.10 17.58
CA VAL A 310 -27.74 -6.50 17.83
C VAL A 310 -27.47 -5.34 16.87
N GLN A 311 -27.86 -5.46 15.60
CA GLN A 311 -27.75 -4.38 14.61
C GLN A 311 -28.54 -3.14 15.05
N VAL A 312 -29.80 -3.31 15.44
CA VAL A 312 -30.66 -2.23 15.93
C VAL A 312 -30.07 -1.59 17.19
N LYS A 313 -29.74 -2.40 18.20
CA LYS A 313 -29.18 -1.91 19.47
C LYS A 313 -27.87 -1.15 19.27
N SER A 314 -27.05 -1.56 18.32
CA SER A 314 -25.78 -0.88 18.01
C SER A 314 -25.99 0.52 17.43
N ILE A 315 -26.94 0.68 16.50
CA ILE A 315 -27.27 2.00 15.93
C ILE A 315 -27.86 2.92 17.02
N GLU A 316 -28.78 2.42 17.82
CA GLU A 316 -29.40 3.18 18.91
C GLU A 316 -28.37 3.56 20.00
N ARG A 317 -27.45 2.65 20.34
CA ARG A 317 -26.37 2.92 21.31
C ARG A 317 -25.47 4.07 20.85
N VAL A 318 -25.10 4.09 19.57
CA VAL A 318 -24.30 5.19 18.99
C VAL A 318 -25.10 6.49 19.00
N MET A 319 -26.39 6.45 18.64
CA MET A 319 -27.26 7.64 18.70
C MET A 319 -27.33 8.22 20.12
N GLN A 320 -27.53 7.37 21.13
CA GLN A 320 -27.53 7.78 22.53
C GLN A 320 -26.20 8.42 22.93
N ALA A 321 -25.07 7.79 22.57
CA ALA A 321 -23.74 8.33 22.86
C ALA A 321 -23.52 9.73 22.26
N VAL A 322 -24.05 10.00 21.07
CA VAL A 322 -23.99 11.34 20.47
C VAL A 322 -24.84 12.35 21.23
N LYS A 323 -26.07 11.97 21.63
CA LYS A 323 -26.97 12.84 22.38
C LYS A 323 -26.43 13.22 23.77
N PHE A 324 -25.79 12.28 24.45
CA PHE A 324 -25.24 12.50 25.79
C PHE A 324 -23.81 13.07 25.77
N GLY A 325 -23.20 13.24 24.59
CA GLY A 325 -21.86 13.83 24.44
C GLY A 325 -20.70 12.86 24.59
N ASP A 326 -20.96 11.56 24.79
CA ASP A 326 -19.94 10.50 24.82
C ASP A 326 -19.23 10.34 23.48
N LEU A 327 -19.90 10.69 22.37
CA LEU A 327 -19.35 10.71 21.02
C LEU A 327 -19.68 12.05 20.35
N SER A 328 -18.66 12.77 19.87
CA SER A 328 -18.90 14.06 19.22
C SER A 328 -19.68 13.92 17.90
N GLN A 329 -20.61 14.84 17.65
CA GLN A 329 -21.30 14.94 16.36
C GLN A 329 -20.31 15.11 15.19
N SER A 330 -19.23 15.86 15.40
CA SER A 330 -18.18 16.06 14.39
C SER A 330 -17.50 14.75 13.96
N ARG A 331 -17.35 13.78 14.87
CA ARG A 331 -16.80 12.46 14.53
C ARG A 331 -17.74 11.69 13.60
N ILE A 332 -19.04 11.72 13.86
CA ILE A 332 -20.06 11.14 12.97
C ILE A 332 -20.09 11.85 11.61
N ASP A 333 -19.98 13.19 11.61
CA ASP A 333 -19.97 13.99 10.38
C ASP A 333 -18.76 13.65 9.50
N GLU A 334 -17.60 13.44 10.12
CA GLU A 334 -16.38 13.04 9.43
C GLU A 334 -16.48 11.65 8.80
N ALA A 335 -17.00 10.66 9.56
CA ALA A 335 -17.25 9.32 9.05
C ALA A 335 -18.26 9.32 7.90
N PHE A 336 -19.38 10.01 8.10
CA PHE A 336 -20.44 10.14 7.11
C PHE A 336 -19.93 10.82 5.83
N ARG A 337 -19.10 11.86 5.94
CA ARG A 337 -18.47 12.52 4.78
C ARG A 337 -17.68 11.52 3.93
N ARG A 338 -16.88 10.64 4.55
CA ARG A 338 -16.07 9.65 3.81
C ARG A 338 -16.93 8.59 3.14
N VAL A 339 -17.90 8.02 3.87
CA VAL A 339 -18.84 7.04 3.33
C VAL A 339 -19.63 7.65 2.16
N LYS A 340 -20.14 8.87 2.34
CA LYS A 340 -20.85 9.61 1.29
C LYS A 340 -19.97 9.88 0.08
N ALA A 341 -18.73 10.36 0.27
CA ALA A 341 -17.79 10.60 -0.83
C ALA A 341 -17.48 9.32 -1.61
N LEU A 342 -17.36 8.18 -0.92
CA LEU A 342 -17.16 6.89 -1.58
C LEU A 342 -18.40 6.47 -2.38
N LYS A 343 -19.61 6.61 -1.82
CA LYS A 343 -20.86 6.34 -2.53
C LYS A 343 -20.99 7.23 -3.78
N GLN A 344 -20.68 8.51 -3.67
CA GLN A 344 -20.69 9.45 -4.80
C GLN A 344 -19.72 9.06 -5.92
N LYS A 345 -18.58 8.46 -5.57
CA LYS A 345 -17.57 8.03 -6.53
C LYS A 345 -17.99 6.77 -7.32
N PHE A 346 -18.71 5.84 -6.70
CA PHE A 346 -18.99 4.52 -7.29
C PHE A 346 -20.46 4.24 -7.63
N LEU A 347 -21.41 4.93 -6.99
CA LEU A 347 -22.82 4.54 -7.04
C LEU A 347 -23.67 5.62 -7.71
N THR A 348 -24.51 5.19 -8.64
CA THR A 348 -25.59 6.00 -9.21
C THR A 348 -26.91 5.24 -9.11
N TRP A 349 -28.03 5.96 -8.96
CA TRP A 349 -29.35 5.35 -8.95
C TRP A 349 -29.70 4.69 -10.28
N GLU A 350 -29.24 5.26 -11.40
CA GLU A 350 -29.41 4.69 -12.74
C GLU A 350 -28.77 3.29 -12.83
N HIS A 351 -27.51 3.16 -12.42
CA HIS A 351 -26.83 1.89 -12.43
C HIS A 351 -27.46 0.91 -11.43
N ALA A 352 -27.74 1.34 -10.19
CA ALA A 352 -28.24 0.47 -9.13
C ALA A 352 -29.65 -0.08 -9.38
N LEU A 353 -30.51 0.66 -10.11
CA LEU A 353 -31.88 0.25 -10.43
C LEU A 353 -32.03 -0.37 -11.81
N ARG A 354 -30.91 -0.70 -12.47
CA ARG A 354 -30.97 -1.42 -13.73
C ARG A 354 -31.78 -2.71 -13.51
N THR A 355 -32.80 -2.90 -14.32
CA THR A 355 -33.51 -4.18 -14.37
C THR A 355 -32.73 -5.14 -15.25
N THR A 356 -33.05 -6.43 -15.23
CA THR A 356 -32.51 -7.41 -16.17
C THR A 356 -32.84 -6.99 -17.61
N THR A 357 -31.89 -6.30 -18.27
CA THR A 357 -31.90 -5.97 -19.69
C THR A 357 -31.34 -7.15 -20.51
N ALA A 358 -31.32 -7.04 -21.84
CA ALA A 358 -30.66 -8.02 -22.71
C ALA A 358 -29.18 -8.25 -22.30
N ASP A 359 -28.52 -7.22 -21.78
CA ASP A 359 -27.11 -7.27 -21.32
C ASP A 359 -26.91 -8.12 -20.06
N LEU A 360 -27.96 -8.34 -19.27
CA LEU A 360 -27.95 -9.13 -18.05
C LEU A 360 -28.63 -10.51 -18.23
N SER A 361 -28.73 -10.96 -19.48
CA SER A 361 -29.26 -12.29 -19.79
C SER A 361 -28.36 -13.42 -19.29
N LEU A 362 -28.95 -14.60 -19.02
CA LEU A 362 -28.20 -15.81 -18.67
C LEU A 362 -27.25 -16.25 -19.79
N THR A 363 -27.54 -15.88 -21.05
CA THR A 363 -26.63 -16.10 -22.18
C THR A 363 -25.35 -15.29 -22.03
N ASN A 364 -25.44 -14.01 -21.65
CA ASN A 364 -24.25 -13.19 -21.41
C ASN A 364 -23.46 -13.67 -20.20
N LEU A 365 -24.14 -14.17 -19.16
CA LEU A 365 -23.48 -14.83 -18.03
C LEU A 365 -22.66 -16.04 -18.49
N ALA A 366 -23.21 -16.88 -19.36
CA ALA A 366 -22.48 -18.04 -19.90
C ALA A 366 -21.22 -17.63 -20.68
N THR A 367 -21.34 -16.66 -21.59
CA THR A 367 -20.19 -16.11 -22.35
C THR A 367 -19.14 -15.49 -21.44
N MET A 368 -19.57 -14.76 -20.40
CA MET A 368 -18.67 -14.18 -19.40
C MET A 368 -17.94 -15.28 -18.62
N ASN A 369 -18.66 -16.31 -18.17
CA ASN A 369 -18.09 -17.46 -17.48
C ASN A 369 -17.06 -18.19 -18.34
N GLU A 370 -17.31 -18.40 -19.63
CA GLU A 370 -16.34 -19.03 -20.54
C GLU A 370 -15.04 -18.21 -20.62
N ARG A 371 -15.14 -16.89 -20.74
CA ARG A 371 -13.97 -16.00 -20.75
C ARG A 371 -13.22 -16.06 -19.41
N HIS A 372 -13.93 -16.01 -18.30
CA HIS A 372 -13.37 -16.07 -16.95
C HIS A 372 -12.72 -17.41 -16.65
N GLU A 373 -13.30 -18.52 -17.10
CA GLU A 373 -12.73 -19.87 -16.99
C GLU A 373 -11.43 -19.99 -17.80
N ASN A 374 -11.41 -19.44 -19.02
CA ASN A 374 -10.20 -19.38 -19.83
C ASN A 374 -9.10 -18.53 -19.19
N CYS A 375 -9.45 -17.44 -18.49
CA CYS A 375 -8.51 -16.66 -17.70
C CYS A 375 -7.95 -17.49 -16.54
N ALA A 376 -8.83 -18.12 -15.75
CA ALA A 376 -8.46 -18.96 -14.62
C ALA A 376 -7.51 -20.10 -15.03
N LYS A 377 -7.85 -20.87 -16.08
CA LYS A 377 -7.00 -21.94 -16.64
C LYS A 377 -5.58 -21.45 -16.98
N LYS A 378 -5.47 -20.28 -17.63
CA LYS A 378 -4.18 -19.66 -17.96
C LYS A 378 -3.39 -19.24 -16.72
N VAL A 379 -4.04 -18.84 -15.64
CA VAL A 379 -3.38 -18.43 -14.40
C VAL A 379 -2.98 -19.64 -13.57
N TYR A 380 -3.83 -20.66 -13.43
CA TYR A 380 -3.50 -21.92 -12.73
C TYR A 380 -2.29 -22.64 -13.35
N SER A 381 -2.21 -22.67 -14.69
CA SER A 381 -1.03 -23.22 -15.39
C SER A 381 0.27 -22.43 -15.14
N LYS A 382 0.18 -21.22 -14.59
CA LYS A 382 1.33 -20.41 -14.17
C LYS A 382 1.55 -20.42 -12.66
N SER A 383 0.58 -20.85 -11.85
CA SER A 383 0.69 -20.87 -10.39
C SER A 383 1.21 -22.20 -9.88
N THR A 384 0.82 -23.33 -10.48
CA THR A 384 1.18 -24.66 -9.98
C THR A 384 2.70 -24.84 -9.93
N THR A 385 3.20 -25.18 -8.74
CA THR A 385 4.63 -25.26 -8.44
C THR A 385 5.02 -26.70 -8.11
N VAL A 386 5.89 -27.28 -8.94
CA VAL A 386 6.64 -28.48 -8.57
C VAL A 386 7.77 -28.01 -7.66
N VAL A 387 7.59 -28.19 -6.35
CA VAL A 387 8.56 -27.77 -5.33
C VAL A 387 9.81 -28.62 -5.41
N ARG A 388 9.66 -29.93 -5.68
CA ARG A 388 10.75 -30.86 -5.95
C ARG A 388 10.26 -32.10 -6.70
N ASN A 389 11.19 -32.74 -7.41
CA ASN A 389 11.00 -33.97 -8.20
C ASN A 389 12.33 -34.74 -8.25
N ASP A 390 12.89 -35.03 -7.08
CA ASP A 390 14.29 -35.49 -6.93
C ASP A 390 14.51 -36.89 -7.53
N LEU A 391 13.44 -37.69 -7.63
CA LEU A 391 13.48 -39.03 -8.22
C LEU A 391 13.07 -39.06 -9.70
N ASN A 392 12.84 -37.90 -10.32
CA ASN A 392 12.30 -37.79 -11.68
C ASN A 392 11.02 -38.63 -11.89
N THR A 393 10.15 -38.69 -10.88
CA THR A 393 8.85 -39.39 -10.94
C THR A 393 7.92 -38.76 -11.97
N LEU A 394 8.02 -37.45 -12.17
CA LEU A 394 7.23 -36.72 -13.16
C LEU A 394 8.03 -36.53 -14.47
N PRO A 395 7.38 -36.63 -15.66
CA PRO A 395 5.97 -36.98 -15.84
C PRO A 395 5.71 -38.51 -15.81
N ILE A 396 4.50 -38.91 -15.43
CA ILE A 396 4.03 -40.30 -15.51
C ILE A 396 3.44 -40.61 -16.90
N SER A 397 3.50 -41.87 -17.31
CA SER A 397 3.04 -42.30 -18.65
C SER A 397 1.53 -42.53 -18.70
N PRO A 398 0.76 -41.83 -19.56
CA PRO A 398 -0.67 -42.04 -19.70
C PRO A 398 -1.02 -43.49 -20.08
N GLY A 399 -2.06 -44.05 -19.45
CA GLY A 399 -2.65 -45.35 -19.84
C GLY A 399 -1.82 -46.61 -19.51
N THR A 400 -0.63 -46.47 -18.92
CA THR A 400 0.23 -47.61 -18.55
C THR A 400 0.42 -47.77 -17.05
N SER A 401 0.23 -46.70 -16.26
CA SER A 401 0.31 -46.74 -14.80
C SER A 401 -1.07 -46.85 -14.16
N LYS A 402 -1.23 -47.78 -13.22
CA LYS A 402 -2.32 -47.78 -12.24
C LYS A 402 -2.09 -46.70 -11.20
N VAL A 403 -2.93 -45.65 -11.22
CA VAL A 403 -2.84 -44.50 -10.33
C VAL A 403 -3.84 -44.64 -9.18
N LEU A 404 -3.35 -44.60 -7.96
CA LEU A 404 -4.18 -44.48 -6.76
C LEU A 404 -4.15 -43.03 -6.25
N LEU A 405 -5.33 -42.42 -6.14
CA LEU A 405 -5.52 -41.12 -5.51
C LEU A 405 -5.96 -41.29 -4.05
N LEU A 406 -5.20 -40.70 -3.13
CA LEU A 406 -5.57 -40.58 -1.71
C LEU A 406 -5.99 -39.13 -1.44
N THR A 407 -7.26 -38.94 -1.09
CA THR A 407 -7.86 -37.61 -0.83
C THR A 407 -8.53 -37.60 0.55
N PRO A 408 -8.55 -36.44 1.24
CA PRO A 408 -9.25 -36.34 2.51
C PRO A 408 -10.76 -36.57 2.34
N GLY A 409 -11.34 -37.49 3.15
CA GLY A 409 -12.75 -37.88 3.13
C GLY A 409 -13.62 -37.33 4.27
N GLY A 410 -13.03 -36.68 5.29
CA GLY A 410 -13.73 -36.15 6.46
C GLY A 410 -13.73 -34.61 6.57
N ARG A 411 -14.06 -34.07 7.75
CA ARG A 411 -14.04 -32.62 8.05
C ARG A 411 -12.59 -32.17 8.19
N VAL A 412 -12.07 -31.60 7.12
CA VAL A 412 -10.72 -31.01 7.10
C VAL A 412 -10.75 -29.67 7.85
N PRO A 413 -9.68 -29.25 8.56
CA PRO A 413 -9.56 -27.89 9.05
C PRO A 413 -9.59 -26.91 7.88
N VAL A 414 -10.75 -26.36 7.60
CA VAL A 414 -10.94 -25.19 6.74
C VAL A 414 -10.87 -24.01 7.70
N GLY A 415 -9.93 -23.08 7.49
CA GLY A 415 -9.80 -21.90 8.36
C GLY A 415 -11.16 -21.22 8.60
N GLY A 416 -11.36 -20.60 9.77
CA GLY A 416 -12.66 -20.27 10.39
C GLY A 416 -13.68 -19.41 9.61
N ALA A 417 -13.45 -19.12 8.32
CA ALA A 417 -14.30 -18.30 7.45
C ALA A 417 -15.01 -19.09 6.30
N VAL A 418 -15.02 -20.43 6.34
CA VAL A 418 -15.57 -21.27 5.26
C VAL A 418 -16.80 -22.07 5.73
N ASP A 419 -17.96 -21.82 5.12
CA ASP A 419 -19.20 -22.60 5.31
C ASP A 419 -19.24 -23.80 4.35
N GLU A 420 -19.08 -25.03 4.86
CA GLU A 420 -19.21 -26.27 4.07
C GLU A 420 -20.67 -26.62 3.78
N SER A 421 -21.02 -26.72 2.50
CA SER A 421 -22.22 -27.46 2.04
C SER A 421 -22.16 -27.69 0.53
N GLY A 422 -22.53 -28.92 0.14
CA GLY A 422 -22.21 -29.55 -1.12
C GLY A 422 -23.21 -29.41 -2.25
N SER A 423 -22.74 -29.80 -3.43
CA SER A 423 -23.47 -30.09 -4.66
C SER A 423 -22.58 -31.02 -5.50
N LYS A 424 -23.16 -31.91 -6.32
CA LYS A 424 -22.40 -32.80 -7.22
C LYS A 424 -21.60 -31.95 -8.19
N HIS A 425 -20.28 -31.86 -7.99
CA HIS A 425 -19.35 -31.12 -8.83
C HIS A 425 -18.30 -32.08 -9.37
N ARG A 426 -17.62 -31.67 -10.45
CA ARG A 426 -16.42 -32.34 -10.96
C ARG A 426 -15.46 -32.58 -9.80
N THR A 427 -14.90 -33.77 -9.70
CA THR A 427 -14.02 -34.21 -8.60
C THR A 427 -12.56 -34.36 -9.07
N TYR A 428 -11.63 -34.55 -8.13
CA TYR A 428 -10.24 -34.87 -8.48
C TYR A 428 -10.13 -36.20 -9.24
N LEU A 429 -10.97 -37.19 -8.90
CA LEU A 429 -11.06 -38.45 -9.62
C LEU A 429 -11.50 -38.26 -11.07
N ASP A 430 -12.50 -37.40 -11.33
CA ASP A 430 -12.95 -37.09 -12.69
C ASP A 430 -11.82 -36.47 -13.52
N VAL A 431 -11.07 -35.52 -12.95
CA VAL A 431 -9.93 -34.88 -13.58
C VAL A 431 -8.85 -35.91 -13.97
N LEU A 432 -8.51 -36.85 -13.09
CA LEU A 432 -7.53 -37.90 -13.41
C LEU A 432 -8.03 -38.82 -14.53
N LYS A 433 -9.28 -39.28 -14.47
CA LYS A 433 -9.88 -40.16 -15.51
C LYS A 433 -9.94 -39.50 -16.89
N GLU A 434 -10.19 -38.20 -16.95
CA GLU A 434 -10.13 -37.46 -18.22
C GLU A 434 -8.72 -37.42 -18.81
N ASN A 435 -7.70 -37.51 -17.97
CA ASN A 435 -6.30 -37.42 -18.38
C ASN A 435 -5.67 -38.75 -18.80
N THR A 436 -6.28 -39.90 -18.45
CA THR A 436 -5.83 -41.23 -18.89
C THR A 436 -6.29 -41.61 -20.30
N GLY A 437 -7.15 -40.81 -20.94
CA GLY A 437 -7.67 -41.07 -22.29
C GLY A 437 -8.84 -42.07 -22.32
N ASP A 438 -9.22 -42.65 -21.18
CA ASP A 438 -10.34 -43.57 -21.04
C ASP A 438 -11.18 -43.21 -19.81
N LYS A 439 -12.37 -42.65 -20.04
CA LYS A 439 -13.32 -42.25 -18.99
C LYS A 439 -13.90 -43.43 -18.21
N THR A 440 -13.71 -44.66 -18.70
CA THR A 440 -14.11 -45.92 -18.06
C THR A 440 -12.95 -46.66 -17.41
N SER A 441 -11.74 -46.07 -17.42
CA SER A 441 -10.52 -46.78 -17.05
C SER A 441 -10.50 -47.24 -15.59
N SER A 442 -10.33 -48.55 -15.41
CA SER A 442 -10.00 -49.17 -14.12
C SER A 442 -8.59 -48.83 -13.62
N SER A 443 -7.79 -48.08 -14.41
CA SER A 443 -6.43 -47.68 -14.05
C SER A 443 -6.36 -46.57 -13.00
N VAL A 444 -7.45 -45.84 -12.72
CA VAL A 444 -7.48 -44.80 -11.69
C VAL A 444 -8.49 -45.16 -10.61
N THR A 445 -8.02 -45.25 -9.37
CA THR A 445 -8.84 -45.49 -8.18
C THR A 445 -8.68 -44.36 -7.17
N GLU A 446 -9.69 -44.14 -6.33
CA GLU A 446 -9.65 -43.15 -5.25
C GLU A 446 -9.96 -43.83 -3.92
N ILE A 447 -9.20 -43.48 -2.89
CA ILE A 447 -9.50 -43.80 -1.50
C ILE A 447 -9.64 -42.48 -0.74
N LEU A 448 -10.85 -42.27 -0.20
CA LEU A 448 -11.14 -41.17 0.71
C LEU A 448 -10.68 -41.56 2.12
N TYR A 449 -9.59 -40.99 2.61
CA TYR A 449 -9.08 -41.31 3.95
C TYR A 449 -9.84 -40.54 5.03
N PRO A 450 -10.20 -41.17 6.16
CA PRO A 450 -10.92 -40.50 7.25
C PRO A 450 -10.04 -39.49 7.99
N ASP A 451 -10.66 -38.58 8.74
CA ASP A 451 -9.95 -37.59 9.58
C ASP A 451 -9.02 -38.24 10.61
N THR A 452 -9.29 -39.50 10.97
CA THR A 452 -8.47 -40.29 11.88
C THR A 452 -7.17 -40.79 11.23
N GLY A 453 -7.01 -40.65 9.92
CA GLY A 453 -5.88 -41.16 9.15
C GLY A 453 -5.77 -42.68 9.08
N PHE A 454 -6.71 -43.43 9.68
CA PHE A 454 -6.70 -44.90 9.66
C PHE A 454 -7.22 -45.43 8.33
N LEU A 455 -6.38 -46.19 7.64
CA LEU A 455 -6.73 -46.98 6.46
C LEU A 455 -6.91 -48.44 6.85
N SER A 456 -7.86 -49.14 6.20
CA SER A 456 -8.06 -50.57 6.40
C SER A 456 -6.92 -51.40 5.79
N ASP A 457 -6.85 -52.68 6.14
CA ASP A 457 -5.84 -53.57 5.58
C ASP A 457 -6.00 -53.72 4.07
N GLU A 458 -7.24 -53.70 3.55
CA GLU A 458 -7.52 -53.71 2.11
C GLU A 458 -6.98 -52.44 1.43
N HIS A 459 -7.15 -51.27 2.03
CA HIS A 459 -6.57 -50.02 1.51
C HIS A 459 -5.04 -50.11 1.45
N TRP A 460 -4.40 -50.63 2.50
CA TRP A 460 -2.95 -50.82 2.52
C TRP A 460 -2.45 -51.84 1.51
N GLN A 461 -3.23 -52.88 1.22
CA GLN A 461 -2.93 -53.84 0.16
C GLN A 461 -2.91 -53.15 -1.20
N VAL A 462 -3.94 -52.36 -1.52
CA VAL A 462 -4.01 -51.60 -2.78
C VAL A 462 -2.81 -50.64 -2.92
N ILE A 463 -2.45 -49.93 -1.85
CA ILE A 463 -1.29 -49.01 -1.82
C ILE A 463 0.04 -49.73 -2.08
N LYS A 464 0.23 -50.93 -1.51
CA LYS A 464 1.50 -51.65 -1.54
C LYS A 464 1.68 -52.47 -2.83
N GLU A 465 0.61 -53.15 -3.26
CA GLU A 465 0.71 -54.24 -4.22
C GLU A 465 0.04 -53.95 -5.56
N GLU A 466 -0.97 -53.07 -5.61
CA GLU A 466 -1.78 -52.87 -6.82
C GLU A 466 -1.48 -51.57 -7.58
N ALA A 467 -1.12 -50.50 -6.87
CA ALA A 467 -0.85 -49.19 -7.47
C ALA A 467 0.60 -49.07 -8.01
N ASP A 468 0.73 -48.60 -9.25
CA ASP A 468 2.02 -48.24 -9.85
C ASP A 468 2.45 -46.84 -9.38
N ILE A 469 1.51 -45.93 -9.19
CA ILE A 469 1.75 -44.57 -8.70
C ILE A 469 0.72 -44.23 -7.62
N VAL A 470 1.19 -43.63 -6.52
CA VAL A 470 0.32 -43.13 -5.45
C VAL A 470 0.40 -41.60 -5.41
N ILE A 471 -0.75 -40.94 -5.58
CA ILE A 471 -0.91 -39.49 -5.42
C ILE A 471 -1.60 -39.24 -4.10
N LEU A 472 -0.92 -38.55 -3.17
CA LEU A 472 -1.49 -38.10 -1.91
C LEU A 472 -1.83 -36.62 -1.99
N ALA A 473 -3.11 -36.29 -2.01
CA ALA A 473 -3.59 -34.93 -1.80
C ALA A 473 -3.72 -34.66 -0.30
N THR A 474 -3.16 -33.54 0.15
CA THR A 474 -3.18 -33.09 1.54
C THR A 474 -3.80 -31.70 1.64
N ARG A 475 -4.45 -31.43 2.76
CA ARG A 475 -5.00 -30.11 3.07
C ARG A 475 -4.56 -29.72 4.46
N ASN A 476 -3.55 -28.85 4.53
CA ASN A 476 -3.00 -28.34 5.78
C ASN A 476 -2.55 -29.48 6.72
N ALA A 477 -1.88 -30.50 6.17
CA ALA A 477 -1.38 -31.63 6.95
C ALA A 477 -0.41 -31.20 8.07
N LYS A 478 0.24 -30.04 7.97
CA LYS A 478 1.06 -29.50 9.08
C LYS A 478 0.23 -29.24 10.34
N GLU A 479 -1.03 -28.83 10.19
CA GLU A 479 -1.99 -28.62 11.28
C GLU A 479 -2.79 -29.89 11.58
N ALA A 480 -3.09 -30.70 10.56
CA ALA A 480 -3.85 -31.95 10.68
C ALA A 480 -2.94 -33.15 11.01
N LYS A 481 -2.66 -33.36 12.31
CA LYS A 481 -1.74 -34.40 12.83
C LYS A 481 -1.94 -35.79 12.24
N GLU A 482 -3.18 -36.26 12.09
CA GLU A 482 -3.46 -37.59 11.55
C GLU A 482 -3.19 -37.70 10.03
N GLN A 483 -3.45 -36.63 9.26
CA GLN A 483 -3.04 -36.58 7.84
C GLN A 483 -1.52 -36.69 7.73
N ARG A 484 -0.79 -35.94 8.57
CA ARG A 484 0.67 -35.99 8.59
C ARG A 484 1.19 -37.38 8.94
N LYS A 485 0.57 -38.04 9.92
CA LYS A 485 0.95 -39.40 10.34
C LYS A 485 0.74 -40.40 9.22
N LEU A 486 -0.39 -40.33 8.50
CA LEU A 486 -0.64 -41.16 7.33
C LEU A 486 0.42 -40.93 6.24
N ALA A 487 0.72 -39.67 5.91
CA ALA A 487 1.75 -39.33 4.92
C ALA A 487 3.14 -39.90 5.28
N LEU A 488 3.52 -39.83 6.57
CA LEU A 488 4.76 -40.41 7.06
C LEU A 488 4.80 -41.95 7.01
N GLN A 489 3.65 -42.61 7.09
CA GLN A 489 3.56 -44.06 6.89
C GLN A 489 3.67 -44.43 5.41
N LEU A 490 3.01 -43.65 4.54
CA LEU A 490 3.04 -43.84 3.08
C LEU A 490 4.45 -43.70 2.52
N VAL A 491 5.19 -42.65 2.90
CA VAL A 491 6.54 -42.39 2.38
C VAL A 491 7.59 -43.42 2.80
N LYS A 492 7.34 -44.14 3.91
CA LYS A 492 8.16 -45.29 4.33
C LYS A 492 7.87 -46.56 3.51
N THR A 493 6.70 -46.60 2.89
CA THR A 493 6.19 -47.77 2.16
C THR A 493 6.40 -47.62 0.65
N ARG A 494 6.36 -46.39 0.14
CA ARG A 494 6.41 -46.06 -1.29
C ARG A 494 7.40 -44.94 -1.54
N HIS A 495 8.37 -45.18 -2.43
CA HIS A 495 9.37 -44.18 -2.83
C HIS A 495 8.89 -43.29 -3.98
N ASP A 496 7.89 -43.71 -4.73
CA ASP A 496 7.27 -43.04 -5.88
C ASP A 496 6.01 -42.24 -5.52
N LEU A 497 5.86 -41.91 -4.23
CA LEU A 497 4.77 -41.11 -3.71
C LEU A 497 4.85 -39.67 -4.27
N ILE A 498 3.78 -39.25 -4.95
CA ILE A 498 3.58 -37.87 -5.37
C ILE A 498 2.69 -37.19 -4.33
N VAL A 499 3.22 -36.19 -3.63
CA VAL A 499 2.43 -35.42 -2.67
C VAL A 499 1.98 -34.09 -3.27
N ILE A 500 0.68 -33.81 -3.20
CA ILE A 500 0.08 -32.55 -3.60
C ILE A 500 -0.42 -31.84 -2.32
N ALA A 501 0.22 -30.72 -1.97
CA ALA A 501 -0.32 -29.79 -0.99
C ALA A 501 -1.39 -28.93 -1.65
N ALA A 502 -2.64 -29.24 -1.33
CA ALA A 502 -3.80 -28.59 -1.92
C ALA A 502 -4.11 -27.23 -1.29
N CYS A 503 -3.64 -26.94 -0.08
CA CYS A 503 -3.83 -25.64 0.57
C CYS A 503 -2.47 -25.01 0.89
N ASN A 504 -2.12 -24.89 2.17
CA ASN A 504 -0.85 -24.35 2.59
C ASN A 504 0.30 -25.19 2.00
N PRO A 505 1.32 -24.55 1.38
CA PRO A 505 2.45 -25.27 0.80
C PRO A 505 3.44 -25.79 1.84
N TYR A 506 3.13 -25.67 3.14
CA TYR A 506 4.02 -26.00 4.25
C TYR A 506 3.97 -27.46 4.69
N ASP A 507 3.00 -28.24 4.21
CA ASP A 507 2.68 -29.59 4.69
C ASP A 507 3.92 -30.48 4.82
N PHE A 508 4.80 -30.46 3.81
CA PHE A 508 6.07 -31.20 3.79
C PHE A 508 7.21 -30.38 3.19
N LEU A 509 7.11 -29.05 3.24
CA LEU A 509 8.09 -28.15 2.66
C LEU A 509 9.49 -28.34 3.26
N ASP A 510 9.57 -28.56 4.56
CA ASP A 510 10.85 -28.77 5.26
C ASP A 510 11.27 -30.26 5.31
N ASP A 511 10.39 -31.20 4.96
CA ASP A 511 10.63 -32.66 5.01
C ASP A 511 11.33 -33.17 3.73
N VAL A 512 12.39 -32.47 3.29
CA VAL A 512 13.10 -32.70 2.00
C VAL A 512 13.71 -34.09 1.88
N ASP A 513 14.10 -34.71 2.98
CA ASP A 513 14.70 -36.05 2.98
C ASP A 513 13.66 -37.16 2.80
N LEU A 514 12.41 -36.89 3.14
CA LEU A 514 11.33 -37.88 3.11
C LEU A 514 10.56 -37.81 1.79
N PHE A 515 10.00 -36.64 1.47
CA PHE A 515 9.09 -36.50 0.34
C PHE A 515 9.84 -35.97 -0.87
N LYS A 516 10.09 -36.83 -1.87
CA LYS A 516 10.95 -36.54 -3.03
C LYS A 516 10.22 -35.95 -4.24
N THR A 517 8.91 -36.10 -4.29
CA THR A 517 8.06 -35.49 -5.33
C THR A 517 6.93 -34.73 -4.65
N TYR A 518 7.01 -33.39 -4.68
CA TYR A 518 6.11 -32.50 -3.93
C TYR A 518 5.63 -31.35 -4.81
N ILE A 519 4.32 -31.19 -4.91
CA ILE A 519 3.63 -30.17 -5.70
C ILE A 519 2.77 -29.31 -4.77
N ALA A 520 2.80 -28.00 -4.95
CA ALA A 520 1.88 -27.07 -4.30
C ALA A 520 0.92 -26.46 -5.33
N ILE A 521 -0.37 -26.50 -5.02
CA ILE A 521 -1.45 -25.91 -5.86
C ILE A 521 -2.22 -24.77 -5.17
N TYR A 522 -1.95 -24.51 -3.89
CA TYR A 522 -2.38 -23.33 -3.13
C TYR A 522 -3.89 -23.17 -2.87
N GLU A 523 -4.73 -24.05 -3.39
CA GLU A 523 -6.16 -24.08 -3.10
C GLU A 523 -6.79 -25.43 -3.47
N PRO A 524 -7.82 -25.89 -2.73
CA PRO A 524 -8.40 -27.21 -2.89
C PRO A 524 -9.43 -27.27 -4.03
N THR A 525 -9.28 -26.44 -5.05
CA THR A 525 -10.20 -26.36 -6.20
C THR A 525 -9.84 -27.37 -7.27
N VAL A 526 -10.83 -27.78 -8.08
CA VAL A 526 -10.61 -28.76 -9.14
C VAL A 526 -9.82 -28.19 -10.31
N GLU A 527 -9.89 -26.87 -10.52
CA GLU A 527 -9.14 -26.14 -11.51
C GLU A 527 -7.64 -26.11 -11.18
N ALA A 528 -7.29 -25.87 -9.92
CA ALA A 528 -5.90 -25.93 -9.45
C ALA A 528 -5.34 -27.36 -9.56
N PHE A 529 -6.14 -28.35 -9.15
CA PHE A 529 -5.75 -29.77 -9.27
C PHE A 529 -5.60 -30.21 -10.72
N ALA A 530 -6.47 -29.78 -11.63
CA ALA A 530 -6.34 -30.06 -13.07
C ALA A 530 -5.02 -29.55 -13.65
N SER A 531 -4.58 -28.36 -13.22
CA SER A 531 -3.27 -27.85 -13.62
C SER A 531 -2.10 -28.68 -13.10
N ALA A 532 -2.21 -29.28 -11.91
CA ALA A 532 -1.19 -30.21 -11.42
C ALA A 532 -1.22 -31.53 -12.19
N VAL A 533 -2.39 -32.04 -12.54
CA VAL A 533 -2.53 -33.25 -13.35
C VAL A 533 -1.91 -33.08 -14.74
N ASP A 534 -2.09 -31.92 -15.38
CA ASP A 534 -1.44 -31.61 -16.66
C ASP A 534 0.09 -31.68 -16.55
N ILE A 535 0.67 -31.25 -15.41
CA ILE A 535 2.12 -31.36 -15.16
C ILE A 535 2.53 -32.80 -14.86
N ILE A 536 1.74 -33.52 -14.06
CA ILE A 536 1.99 -34.91 -13.68
C ILE A 536 2.05 -35.80 -14.93
N TYR A 537 1.17 -35.59 -15.91
CA TYR A 537 1.17 -36.33 -17.18
C TYR A 537 2.02 -35.68 -18.29
N GLY A 538 2.78 -34.62 -17.99
CA GLY A 538 3.70 -33.98 -18.94
C GLY A 538 3.03 -33.19 -20.08
N LYS A 539 1.73 -32.88 -19.96
CA LYS A 539 1.00 -32.00 -20.90
C LYS A 539 1.39 -30.53 -20.76
N ALA A 540 1.88 -30.16 -19.57
CA ALA A 540 2.38 -28.83 -19.26
C ALA A 540 3.66 -28.90 -18.43
N THR A 541 4.44 -27.82 -18.45
CA THR A 541 5.59 -27.63 -17.56
C THR A 541 5.21 -26.71 -16.40
N SER A 542 5.74 -27.00 -15.21
CA SER A 542 5.54 -26.13 -14.04
C SER A 542 6.21 -24.77 -14.26
N LYS A 543 5.47 -23.71 -13.94
CA LYS A 543 5.93 -22.30 -14.04
C LYS A 543 5.79 -21.53 -12.74
N GLY A 544 5.06 -22.09 -11.77
CA GLY A 544 4.88 -21.48 -10.47
C GLY A 544 6.20 -21.36 -9.72
N LYS A 545 6.30 -20.32 -8.92
CA LYS A 545 7.37 -20.13 -7.95
C LYS A 545 6.78 -20.17 -6.56
N LEU A 546 7.43 -20.87 -5.64
CA LEU A 546 6.99 -20.91 -4.25
C LEU A 546 6.95 -19.48 -3.68
N PRO A 547 5.79 -18.96 -3.26
CA PRO A 547 5.66 -17.58 -2.77
C PRO A 547 5.90 -17.47 -1.26
N VAL A 548 6.48 -18.51 -0.67
CA VAL A 548 6.82 -18.62 0.75
C VAL A 548 8.23 -19.21 0.88
N ALA A 549 8.95 -18.81 1.93
CA ALA A 549 10.27 -19.30 2.24
C ALA A 549 10.25 -20.71 2.85
N SER A 550 11.21 -21.54 2.46
CA SER A 550 11.58 -22.74 3.22
C SER A 550 12.53 -22.38 4.36
N LYS A 551 12.71 -23.25 5.36
CA LYS A 551 13.75 -23.04 6.40
C LYS A 551 15.15 -22.83 5.82
N SER A 552 15.44 -23.39 4.64
CA SER A 552 16.73 -23.18 3.94
C SER A 552 16.88 -21.80 3.30
N ASP A 553 15.78 -21.10 3.00
CA ASP A 553 15.78 -19.77 2.36
C ASP A 553 15.92 -18.61 3.37
N LEU A 554 15.66 -18.87 4.65
CA LEU A 554 15.75 -17.86 5.73
C LEU A 554 17.18 -17.41 6.05
N LYS A 555 18.20 -17.82 5.27
CA LYS A 555 19.53 -17.21 5.37
C LYS A 555 19.44 -15.77 4.86
N PRO A 556 19.72 -14.75 5.69
CA PRO A 556 19.78 -13.37 5.22
C PRO A 556 20.70 -13.30 4.00
N ASN A 557 20.44 -12.40 3.06
CA ASN A 557 21.40 -12.10 1.99
C ASN A 557 22.62 -11.43 2.64
N ASP A 558 23.49 -12.26 3.21
CA ASP A 558 24.58 -11.92 4.14
C ASP A 558 25.73 -11.20 3.46
N ASN A 559 25.64 -10.98 2.16
CA ASN A 559 26.71 -10.40 1.35
C ASN A 559 26.96 -8.91 1.64
N TYR A 560 26.01 -8.22 2.27
CA TYR A 560 26.12 -6.79 2.56
C TYR A 560 25.63 -6.46 3.97
N GLU A 561 26.21 -5.43 4.56
CA GLU A 561 25.79 -4.84 5.83
C GLU A 561 25.43 -3.36 5.64
N ILE A 562 24.48 -2.88 6.45
CA ILE A 562 24.17 -1.45 6.53
C ILE A 562 24.92 -0.87 7.73
N LYS A 563 25.67 0.19 7.49
CA LYS A 563 26.43 0.91 8.52
C LYS A 563 25.99 2.37 8.56
N ALA A 564 25.81 2.89 9.77
CA ALA A 564 25.65 4.33 9.97
C ALA A 564 26.96 5.04 9.64
N TYR A 565 26.86 6.27 9.14
CA TYR A 565 28.01 7.10 8.86
C TYR A 565 28.78 7.41 10.14
N ASN A 566 30.07 7.13 10.11
CA ASN A 566 30.96 7.30 11.25
C ASN A 566 31.90 8.49 11.02
N PRO A 567 31.81 9.57 11.82
CA PRO A 567 32.71 10.71 11.71
C PRO A 567 34.20 10.36 11.79
N SER A 568 34.59 9.28 12.49
CA SER A 568 35.99 8.86 12.58
C SER A 568 36.52 8.21 11.30
N GLU A 569 35.65 7.78 10.38
CA GLU A 569 35.99 7.11 9.11
C GLU A 569 35.50 7.93 7.90
N LYS A 570 35.19 9.22 8.12
CA LYS A 570 34.49 10.06 7.16
C LYS A 570 35.12 10.12 5.77
N ASP A 571 36.45 10.21 5.69
CA ASP A 571 37.14 10.37 4.41
C ASP A 571 36.99 9.14 3.51
N ALA A 572 37.06 7.94 4.11
CA ALA A 572 36.86 6.67 3.42
C ALA A 572 35.38 6.48 3.02
N MET A 573 34.45 6.83 3.90
CA MET A 573 33.02 6.75 3.62
C MET A 573 32.60 7.71 2.50
N ILE A 574 33.03 8.98 2.56
CA ILE A 574 32.76 9.99 1.52
C ILE A 574 33.38 9.55 0.19
N GLU A 575 34.56 8.95 0.19
CA GLU A 575 35.15 8.40 -1.04
C GLU A 575 34.29 7.29 -1.65
N GLY A 576 33.82 6.33 -0.84
CA GLY A 576 32.94 5.28 -1.32
C GLY A 576 31.58 5.81 -1.80
N ILE A 577 30.98 6.75 -1.07
CA ILE A 577 29.74 7.44 -1.49
C ILE A 577 29.97 8.16 -2.82
N THR A 578 31.11 8.85 -2.99
CA THR A 578 31.46 9.55 -4.23
C THR A 578 31.56 8.58 -5.42
N LYS A 579 32.15 7.39 -5.22
CA LYS A 579 32.23 6.35 -6.26
C LYS A 579 30.84 5.88 -6.68
N VAL A 580 29.97 5.55 -5.72
CA VAL A 580 28.58 5.16 -6.00
C VAL A 580 27.79 6.30 -6.65
N TRP A 581 27.97 7.54 -6.17
CA TRP A 581 27.32 8.74 -6.72
C TRP A 581 27.65 8.91 -8.21
N LYS A 582 28.94 8.86 -8.57
CA LYS A 582 29.38 8.98 -9.97
C LYS A 582 28.81 7.87 -10.87
N ALA A 583 28.68 6.65 -10.35
CA ALA A 583 28.14 5.51 -11.10
C ALA A 583 26.61 5.57 -11.25
N ALA A 584 25.89 5.91 -10.18
CA ALA A 584 24.44 5.85 -10.12
C ALA A 584 23.73 7.14 -10.58
N LEU A 585 24.43 8.29 -10.52
CA LEU A 585 23.88 9.61 -10.81
C LEU A 585 24.74 10.37 -11.83
N PRO A 586 24.92 9.84 -13.05
CA PRO A 586 25.85 10.40 -14.04
C PRO A 586 25.47 11.80 -14.55
N ASP A 587 24.19 12.20 -14.39
CA ASP A 587 23.71 13.54 -14.75
C ASP A 587 23.99 14.60 -13.68
N TYR A 588 24.40 14.18 -12.48
CA TYR A 588 24.65 15.06 -11.33
C TYR A 588 26.12 14.96 -10.87
N LYS A 589 27.06 15.27 -11.76
CA LYS A 589 28.49 15.06 -11.52
C LYS A 589 29.05 16.04 -10.50
N LEU A 590 29.20 15.60 -9.25
CA LEU A 590 29.86 16.35 -8.18
C LEU A 590 31.28 15.84 -7.95
N GLN A 591 32.20 16.75 -7.63
CA GLN A 591 33.54 16.40 -7.17
C GLN A 591 33.49 15.94 -5.71
N LYS A 592 34.53 15.20 -5.28
CA LYS A 592 34.59 14.65 -3.92
C LYS A 592 34.53 15.78 -2.89
N GLU A 593 35.23 16.87 -3.16
CA GLU A 593 35.39 18.02 -2.27
C GLU A 593 34.05 18.75 -2.07
N ASP A 594 33.28 18.92 -3.14
CA ASP A 594 31.95 19.53 -3.08
C ASP A 594 30.95 18.63 -2.35
N LEU A 595 30.99 17.33 -2.65
CA LEU A 595 30.12 16.36 -2.00
C LEU A 595 30.44 16.21 -0.50
N ALA A 596 31.72 16.30 -0.12
CA ALA A 596 32.15 16.27 1.27
C ALA A 596 31.56 17.43 2.07
N LYS A 597 31.53 18.65 1.51
CA LYS A 597 30.97 19.84 2.19
C LYS A 597 29.49 19.68 2.52
N VAL A 598 28.72 19.05 1.64
CA VAL A 598 27.29 18.83 1.88
C VAL A 598 27.02 17.56 2.71
N ILE A 599 27.89 16.55 2.70
CA ILE A 599 27.73 15.35 3.53
C ILE A 599 28.16 15.58 4.98
N ASP A 600 29.29 16.27 5.21
CA ASP A 600 29.88 16.44 6.54
C ASP A 600 29.16 17.55 7.34
N GLN A 601 27.89 17.29 7.66
CA GLN A 601 26.99 18.20 8.36
C GLN A 601 26.65 17.66 9.74
N SER A 602 26.64 18.52 10.76
CA SER A 602 26.39 18.12 12.16
C SER A 602 25.01 17.49 12.38
N HIS A 603 24.05 17.80 11.52
CA HIS A 603 22.69 17.25 11.54
C HIS A 603 22.49 16.07 10.56
N GLY A 604 23.55 15.62 9.89
CA GLY A 604 23.53 14.45 9.00
C GLY A 604 23.31 13.14 9.76
N GLN A 605 22.53 12.24 9.18
CA GLN A 605 22.25 10.87 9.64
C GLN A 605 22.32 9.95 8.43
N HIS A 606 23.54 9.65 7.98
CA HIS A 606 23.77 8.94 6.72
C HIS A 606 24.00 7.45 6.96
N PHE A 607 23.74 6.65 5.94
CA PHE A 607 23.92 5.20 5.96
C PHE A 607 24.60 4.74 4.67
N ILE A 608 25.43 3.71 4.77
CA ILE A 608 26.08 3.06 3.64
C ILE A 608 25.72 1.58 3.63
N ALA A 609 25.66 1.00 2.43
CA ALA A 609 25.64 -0.44 2.23
C ALA A 609 27.05 -0.88 1.81
N GLN A 610 27.65 -1.78 2.57
CA GLN A 610 29.01 -2.26 2.37
C GLN A 610 29.02 -3.78 2.17
N GLU A 611 29.84 -4.29 1.27
CA GLU A 611 30.08 -5.73 1.15
C GLU A 611 30.70 -6.29 2.44
N LYS A 612 30.24 -7.44 2.95
CA LYS A 612 30.90 -8.11 4.08
C LYS A 612 32.17 -8.81 3.57
N ARG A 613 33.35 -8.32 3.98
CA ARG A 613 34.68 -8.92 3.70
C ARG A 613 35.59 -8.73 4.91
N GLU A 614 36.53 -9.66 5.13
CA GLU A 614 37.46 -9.65 6.28
C GLU A 614 38.28 -8.35 6.42
N ASN A 615 38.54 -7.62 5.31
CA ASN A 615 39.33 -6.38 5.30
C ASN A 615 38.50 -5.11 5.01
N GLY A 616 37.18 -5.14 5.23
CA GLY A 616 36.26 -4.05 4.90
C GLY A 616 35.91 -4.03 3.42
N GLY A 617 34.66 -4.35 3.07
CA GLY A 617 34.26 -4.45 1.67
C GLY A 617 33.97 -3.11 1.00
N THR A 618 33.64 -3.17 -0.29
CA THR A 618 33.34 -1.97 -1.07
C THR A 618 31.96 -1.41 -0.71
N ILE A 619 31.86 -0.07 -0.62
CA ILE A 619 30.57 0.62 -0.49
C ILE A 619 29.84 0.53 -1.83
N VAL A 620 28.61 0.00 -1.81
CA VAL A 620 27.79 -0.28 -3.00
C VAL A 620 26.47 0.49 -3.01
N GLY A 621 26.15 1.22 -1.94
CA GLY A 621 24.95 2.04 -1.84
C GLY A 621 25.01 2.99 -0.66
N PHE A 622 24.15 4.01 -0.65
CA PHE A 622 24.04 4.96 0.46
C PHE A 622 22.65 5.59 0.58
N ILE A 623 22.40 6.14 1.77
CA ILE A 623 21.33 7.11 2.06
C ILE A 623 21.97 8.33 2.72
N LEU A 624 21.63 9.51 2.20
CA LEU A 624 21.91 10.79 2.84
C LEU A 624 20.60 11.30 3.46
N ALA A 625 20.46 11.19 4.79
CA ALA A 625 19.38 11.82 5.52
C ALA A 625 19.88 12.92 6.46
N TYR A 626 19.02 13.91 6.74
CA TYR A 626 19.35 15.05 7.60
C TYR A 626 18.20 15.33 8.56
N LYS A 627 18.54 15.63 9.81
CA LYS A 627 17.59 16.06 10.84
C LYS A 627 17.30 17.54 10.73
N ALA A 628 16.10 17.92 11.14
CA ALA A 628 15.70 19.31 11.34
C ALA A 628 14.92 19.43 12.65
N VAL A 629 15.01 20.58 13.31
CA VAL A 629 14.21 20.91 14.48
C VAL A 629 13.35 22.10 14.15
N LYS A 630 12.03 21.93 14.20
CA LYS A 630 11.06 23.00 13.92
C LYS A 630 10.14 23.17 15.12
N ARG A 631 10.21 24.32 15.79
CA ARG A 631 9.37 24.66 16.96
C ARG A 631 9.41 23.56 18.04
N GLY A 632 10.60 23.05 18.34
CA GLY A 632 10.82 21.99 19.33
C GLY A 632 10.47 20.56 18.87
N LYS A 633 9.91 20.38 17.66
CA LYS A 633 9.66 19.04 17.09
C LYS A 633 10.80 18.63 16.17
N GLN A 634 11.34 17.43 16.40
CA GLN A 634 12.32 16.82 15.51
C GLN A 634 11.63 16.27 14.25
N SER A 635 12.29 16.42 13.11
CA SER A 635 11.94 15.80 11.84
C SER A 635 13.21 15.37 11.11
N ALA A 636 13.08 14.52 10.10
CA ALA A 636 14.18 14.18 9.22
C ALA A 636 13.68 14.08 7.78
N HIS A 637 14.60 14.13 6.83
CA HIS A 637 14.32 13.99 5.42
C HIS A 637 15.45 13.21 4.74
N ILE A 638 15.12 12.41 3.73
CA ILE A 638 16.11 11.70 2.90
C ILE A 638 16.35 12.56 1.67
N ALA A 639 17.55 13.10 1.56
CA ALA A 639 17.99 13.95 0.46
C ALA A 639 18.42 13.13 -0.76
N ALA A 640 19.03 11.96 -0.55
CA ALA A 640 19.48 11.08 -1.62
C ALA A 640 19.48 9.61 -1.19
N LEU A 641 19.14 8.72 -2.13
CA LEU A 641 19.29 7.28 -2.03
C LEU A 641 19.83 6.78 -3.37
N ALA A 642 20.96 6.07 -3.34
CA ALA A 642 21.53 5.50 -4.55
C ALA A 642 22.21 4.15 -4.26
N VAL A 643 22.19 3.28 -5.26
CA VAL A 643 22.85 1.97 -5.26
C VAL A 643 23.60 1.85 -6.58
N ASP A 644 24.82 1.33 -6.52
CA ASP A 644 25.65 1.03 -7.68
C ASP A 644 24.83 0.25 -8.72
N PRO A 645 24.75 0.71 -9.99
CA PRO A 645 23.96 0.04 -11.02
C PRO A 645 24.22 -1.47 -11.16
N ALA A 646 25.46 -1.94 -10.98
CA ALA A 646 25.81 -3.36 -11.06
C ALA A 646 25.31 -4.19 -9.86
N LYS A 647 24.81 -3.52 -8.82
CA LYS A 647 24.31 -4.12 -7.58
C LYS A 647 22.81 -3.88 -7.36
N GLN A 648 22.15 -3.14 -8.25
CA GLN A 648 20.70 -2.95 -8.21
C GLN A 648 19.93 -4.27 -8.41
N GLY A 649 18.66 -4.29 -7.98
CA GLY A 649 17.82 -5.50 -8.04
C GLY A 649 18.10 -6.54 -6.95
N LYS A 650 19.10 -6.32 -6.08
CA LYS A 650 19.51 -7.26 -5.01
C LYS A 650 18.96 -6.91 -3.62
N GLY A 651 17.94 -6.05 -3.54
CA GLY A 651 17.32 -5.63 -2.27
C GLY A 651 18.07 -4.56 -1.46
N ILE A 652 19.30 -4.19 -1.85
CA ILE A 652 20.16 -3.23 -1.12
C ILE A 652 19.45 -1.89 -0.83
N GLY A 653 18.83 -1.29 -1.85
CA GLY A 653 18.12 -0.01 -1.68
C GLY A 653 16.90 -0.11 -0.75
N SER A 654 16.20 -1.26 -0.74
CA SER A 654 15.11 -1.50 0.21
C SER A 654 15.64 -1.55 1.64
N LYS A 655 16.74 -2.30 1.85
CA LYS A 655 17.34 -2.48 3.17
C LYS A 655 17.90 -1.17 3.72
N LEU A 656 18.62 -0.41 2.90
CA LEU A 656 19.07 0.95 3.26
C LEU A 656 17.91 1.81 3.77
N LEU A 657 16.81 1.85 3.02
CA LEU A 657 15.66 2.67 3.36
C LEU A 657 14.95 2.20 4.62
N ALA A 658 14.80 0.89 4.80
CA ALA A 658 14.18 0.31 5.99
C ALA A 658 15.02 0.59 7.24
N ASP A 659 16.31 0.26 7.22
CA ASP A 659 17.23 0.41 8.35
C ASP A 659 17.40 1.90 8.72
N ALA A 660 17.48 2.81 7.74
CA ALA A 660 17.55 4.25 8.00
C ALA A 660 16.27 4.79 8.65
N ARG A 661 15.09 4.35 8.19
CA ARG A 661 13.80 4.76 8.79
C ARG A 661 13.65 4.21 10.20
N GLU A 662 14.04 2.96 10.42
CA GLU A 662 14.05 2.32 11.74
C GLU A 662 14.93 3.11 12.71
N TYR A 663 16.17 3.40 12.33
CA TYR A 663 17.06 4.20 13.17
C TYR A 663 16.47 5.58 13.50
N LEU A 664 15.93 6.30 12.49
CA LEU A 664 15.32 7.62 12.71
C LEU A 664 14.08 7.54 13.64
N TYR A 665 13.33 6.45 13.58
CA TYR A 665 12.20 6.22 14.48
C TYR A 665 12.67 5.88 15.90
N GLU A 666 13.60 4.93 16.06
CA GLU A 666 14.02 4.44 17.38
C GLU A 666 14.85 5.47 18.13
N GLN A 667 15.77 6.16 17.45
CA GLN A 667 16.67 7.11 18.09
C GLN A 667 16.06 8.51 18.23
N HIS A 668 15.09 8.87 17.38
CA HIS A 668 14.58 10.25 17.29
C HIS A 668 13.05 10.37 17.28
N GLY A 669 12.30 9.26 17.35
CA GLY A 669 10.84 9.27 17.33
C GLY A 669 10.23 9.72 16.00
N ILE A 670 11.01 9.75 14.92
CA ILE A 670 10.60 10.32 13.63
C ILE A 670 9.81 9.27 12.85
N LYS A 671 8.48 9.45 12.76
CA LYS A 671 7.57 8.50 12.09
C LYS A 671 7.53 8.65 10.57
N ASN A 672 7.63 9.88 10.08
CA ASN A 672 7.49 10.22 8.67
C ASN A 672 8.78 10.85 8.16
N VAL A 673 9.34 10.29 7.09
CA VAL A 673 10.62 10.71 6.52
C VAL A 673 10.44 10.97 5.02
N PRO A 674 10.10 12.20 4.61
CA PRO A 674 9.89 12.55 3.20
C PRO A 674 11.17 12.44 2.37
N LEU A 675 11.01 12.20 1.07
CA LEU A 675 12.09 12.27 0.08
C LEU A 675 12.20 13.69 -0.44
N ARG A 676 13.06 14.48 0.19
CA ARG A 676 13.39 15.85 -0.18
C ARG A 676 14.62 16.32 0.56
N SER A 677 15.19 17.43 0.11
CA SER A 677 16.31 18.12 0.74
C SER A 677 15.88 19.52 1.16
N TYR A 678 16.07 19.86 2.45
CA TYR A 678 15.94 21.24 2.90
C TYR A 678 17.30 21.94 2.89
N PHE A 679 18.15 21.64 3.88
CA PHE A 679 19.55 22.05 3.90
C PHE A 679 20.38 20.94 4.54
N PRO A 680 21.50 20.52 3.90
CA PRO A 680 21.98 20.93 2.58
C PRO A 680 20.97 20.57 1.47
N ARG A 681 21.03 21.26 0.34
CA ARG A 681 20.05 21.16 -0.75
C ARG A 681 20.60 20.38 -1.93
N PHE A 682 20.09 19.16 -2.06
CA PHE A 682 20.13 18.36 -3.30
C PHE A 682 18.86 18.64 -4.09
N TRP A 683 17.91 17.69 -4.09
CA TRP A 683 16.60 17.89 -4.71
C TRP A 683 15.56 18.29 -3.65
N PRO A 684 14.79 19.37 -3.86
CA PRO A 684 13.74 19.79 -2.93
C PRO A 684 12.51 18.86 -2.91
N GLY A 685 12.49 17.87 -3.79
CA GLY A 685 11.53 16.77 -3.87
C GLY A 685 12.04 15.67 -4.79
N LEU A 686 11.19 14.71 -5.16
CA LEU A 686 11.58 13.64 -6.07
C LEU A 686 11.60 14.17 -7.53
N PRO A 687 12.73 14.10 -8.27
CA PRO A 687 12.81 14.64 -9.61
C PRO A 687 11.78 14.02 -10.56
N ALA A 688 11.09 14.89 -11.31
CA ALA A 688 9.95 14.51 -12.12
C ALA A 688 10.33 13.69 -13.36
N ASP A 689 11.56 13.86 -13.82
CA ASP A 689 12.18 13.21 -14.96
C ASP A 689 12.82 11.84 -14.63
N LEU A 690 12.73 11.38 -13.38
CA LEU A 690 13.19 10.04 -13.02
C LEU A 690 12.46 8.95 -13.83
N PRO A 691 13.15 7.85 -14.21
CA PRO A 691 12.52 6.70 -14.83
C PRO A 691 11.32 6.20 -14.03
N ARG A 692 10.27 5.74 -14.73
CA ARG A 692 9.05 5.23 -14.08
C ARG A 692 9.36 4.13 -13.05
N ALA A 693 10.29 3.22 -13.35
CA ALA A 693 10.70 2.16 -12.44
C ALA A 693 11.28 2.71 -11.12
N THR A 694 12.08 3.78 -11.18
CA THR A 694 12.66 4.44 -10.00
C THR A 694 11.59 5.17 -9.18
N ARG A 695 10.65 5.88 -9.82
CA ARG A 695 9.50 6.48 -9.10
C ARG A 695 8.65 5.39 -8.44
N GLN A 696 8.40 4.30 -9.16
CA GLN A 696 7.63 3.18 -8.65
C GLN A 696 8.36 2.47 -7.51
N PHE A 697 9.70 2.45 -7.45
CA PHE A 697 10.44 1.93 -6.29
C PHE A 697 10.00 2.60 -4.98
N PHE A 698 9.85 3.92 -4.96
CA PHE A 698 9.43 4.66 -3.77
C PHE A 698 7.93 4.50 -3.48
N VAL A 699 7.07 4.61 -4.51
CA VAL A 699 5.62 4.38 -4.36
C VAL A 699 5.34 2.98 -3.81
N ASN A 700 6.09 2.01 -4.30
CA ASN A 700 6.04 0.62 -3.85
C ASN A 700 6.41 0.42 -2.38
N ARG A 701 7.02 1.42 -1.75
CA ARG A 701 7.46 1.41 -0.34
C ARG A 701 6.68 2.42 0.50
N GLY A 702 5.55 2.89 0.00
CA GLY A 702 4.58 3.70 0.75
C GLY A 702 4.63 5.21 0.48
N TYR A 703 5.55 5.70 -0.34
CA TYR A 703 5.61 7.12 -0.67
C TYR A 703 4.47 7.54 -1.60
N ARG A 704 3.75 8.59 -1.24
CA ARG A 704 2.80 9.30 -2.11
C ARG A 704 3.52 10.37 -2.87
N LEU A 705 3.34 10.35 -4.19
CA LEU A 705 3.77 11.43 -5.06
C LEU A 705 2.60 12.39 -5.25
N THR A 706 2.78 13.65 -4.85
CA THR A 706 1.78 14.71 -4.96
C THR A 706 2.38 15.94 -5.66
N ASP A 707 1.50 16.84 -6.09
CA ASP A 707 1.88 18.16 -6.58
C ASP A 707 2.29 19.11 -5.43
N SER A 708 2.72 20.32 -5.77
CA SER A 708 3.14 21.32 -4.75
C SER A 708 2.01 21.81 -3.83
N ASN A 709 0.75 21.49 -4.12
CA ASN A 709 -0.43 21.83 -3.32
C ASN A 709 -0.99 20.62 -2.54
N GLY A 710 -0.33 19.45 -2.61
CA GLY A 710 -0.78 18.22 -1.95
C GLY A 710 -1.86 17.44 -2.73
N GLY A 711 -2.14 17.82 -3.98
CA GLY A 711 -3.03 17.09 -4.89
C GLY A 711 -2.39 15.79 -5.39
N SER A 712 -3.18 14.72 -5.49
CA SER A 712 -2.74 13.47 -6.12
C SER A 712 -2.44 13.67 -7.62
N ILE A 713 -1.37 13.05 -8.10
CA ILE A 713 -0.90 13.10 -9.50
C ILE A 713 -1.87 12.52 -10.54
N ALA A 714 -3.02 11.98 -10.12
CA ALA A 714 -4.08 11.51 -11.00
C ALA A 714 -4.94 12.66 -11.61
N ARG A 715 -4.63 13.92 -11.32
CA ARG A 715 -5.34 15.10 -11.86
C ARG A 715 -4.51 15.79 -12.95
N LEU A 716 -5.17 16.32 -13.98
CA LEU A 716 -4.55 16.90 -15.18
C LEU A 716 -3.78 18.23 -14.96
N ASP A 717 -3.98 18.92 -13.83
CA ASP A 717 -3.37 20.24 -13.55
C ASP A 717 -2.33 20.18 -12.40
N VAL A 718 -1.26 19.39 -12.59
CA VAL A 718 -0.18 19.26 -11.59
C VAL A 718 0.72 20.50 -11.62
N LYS A 719 0.74 21.30 -10.56
CA LYS A 719 1.76 22.35 -10.36
C LYS A 719 2.93 21.78 -9.57
N LEU A 720 4.06 21.52 -10.21
CA LEU A 720 5.28 21.06 -9.56
C LEU A 720 6.13 22.24 -9.05
N SER A 721 6.93 21.99 -8.02
CA SER A 721 8.01 22.91 -7.66
C SER A 721 9.15 22.75 -8.68
N ALA A 722 9.83 23.85 -9.01
CA ALA A 722 10.92 23.84 -9.97
C ALA A 722 12.16 24.57 -9.44
N ASP A 723 13.33 24.06 -9.83
CA ASP A 723 14.56 24.83 -9.81
C ASP A 723 14.68 25.60 -11.13
N LEU A 724 15.10 26.85 -11.06
CA LEU A 724 15.24 27.73 -12.20
C LEU A 724 16.69 28.14 -12.41
N TYR A 725 17.00 28.48 -13.65
CA TYR A 725 18.34 28.85 -14.07
C TYR A 725 18.30 30.01 -15.07
N GLN A 726 19.31 30.87 -15.00
CA GLN A 726 19.55 31.91 -16.00
C GLN A 726 21.05 32.16 -16.18
N ASP A 727 21.51 32.20 -17.44
CA ASP A 727 22.82 32.78 -17.80
C ASP A 727 22.71 34.31 -17.77
N ILE A 728 23.53 34.95 -16.94
CA ILE A 728 23.44 36.39 -16.70
C ILE A 728 24.59 37.19 -17.32
N ARG A 729 25.52 36.56 -18.05
CA ARG A 729 26.69 37.24 -18.63
C ARG A 729 26.29 38.43 -19.53
N ASN A 730 25.20 38.24 -20.27
CA ASN A 730 24.62 39.24 -21.17
C ASN A 730 23.26 39.78 -20.66
N PHE A 731 22.96 39.63 -19.37
CA PHE A 731 21.69 40.07 -18.81
C PHE A 731 21.51 41.59 -18.95
N LYS A 732 20.31 41.98 -19.37
CA LYS A 732 19.86 43.38 -19.43
C LYS A 732 18.53 43.48 -18.70
N SER A 733 18.48 44.35 -17.69
CA SER A 733 17.25 44.60 -16.94
C SER A 733 16.13 45.10 -17.85
N PRO A 734 14.94 44.48 -17.83
CA PRO A 734 13.77 45.00 -18.54
C PRO A 734 13.35 46.36 -17.94
N GLN A 735 13.53 47.44 -18.72
CA GLN A 735 13.34 48.82 -18.25
C GLN A 735 11.96 49.07 -17.64
N ARG A 736 10.90 48.46 -18.20
CA ARG A 736 9.53 48.56 -17.66
C ARG A 736 9.39 48.23 -16.18
N TYR A 737 10.25 47.36 -15.63
CA TYR A 737 10.21 47.01 -14.20
C TYR A 737 10.93 48.06 -13.36
N LEU A 738 12.09 48.53 -13.84
CA LEU A 738 12.86 49.59 -13.20
C LEU A 738 12.08 50.91 -13.17
N GLU A 739 11.51 51.32 -14.30
CA GLU A 739 10.68 52.53 -14.43
C GLU A 739 9.46 52.47 -13.50
N ARG A 740 8.79 51.32 -13.41
CA ARG A 740 7.65 51.14 -12.50
C ARG A 740 8.05 51.27 -11.04
N ALA A 741 9.18 50.71 -10.63
CA ALA A 741 9.69 50.82 -9.27
C ALA A 741 10.15 52.26 -8.95
N ALA A 742 10.83 52.92 -9.89
CA ALA A 742 11.26 54.30 -9.78
C ALA A 742 10.07 55.27 -9.68
N ALA A 743 9.01 55.07 -10.49
CA ALA A 743 7.76 55.83 -10.38
C ALA A 743 7.07 55.64 -9.01
N ALA A 744 7.28 54.48 -8.39
CA ALA A 744 6.84 54.20 -7.02
C ALA A 744 7.84 54.67 -5.95
N LYS A 745 8.88 55.43 -6.32
CA LYS A 745 9.95 55.94 -5.44
C LYS A 745 10.63 54.86 -4.61
N VAL A 746 11.03 53.78 -5.27
CA VAL A 746 11.70 52.64 -4.65
C VAL A 746 13.15 52.56 -5.11
N THR A 747 14.08 52.46 -4.16
CA THR A 747 15.52 52.26 -4.41
C THR A 747 15.99 50.90 -3.91
N TYR A 748 17.16 50.47 -4.37
CA TYR A 748 17.71 49.15 -4.05
C TYR A 748 19.18 49.26 -3.67
N LYS A 749 19.57 48.65 -2.57
CA LYS A 749 20.97 48.59 -2.11
C LYS A 749 21.23 47.33 -1.29
N ALA A 750 22.50 46.94 -1.22
CA ALA A 750 22.93 45.88 -0.31
C ALA A 750 22.69 46.29 1.15
N ILE A 751 22.33 45.32 2.00
CA ILE A 751 22.21 45.53 3.44
C ILE A 751 23.61 45.59 4.05
N THR A 752 23.80 46.55 4.97
CA THR A 752 25.02 46.73 5.75
C THR A 752 24.79 46.27 7.20
N PRO A 753 25.85 46.06 8.00
CA PRO A 753 25.70 45.73 9.43
C PRO A 753 24.77 46.70 10.19
N GLU A 754 24.83 48.00 9.88
CA GLU A 754 24.00 49.03 10.53
C GLU A 754 22.52 48.92 10.19
N THR A 755 22.19 48.40 9.00
CA THR A 755 20.81 48.30 8.50
C THR A 755 20.24 46.88 8.63
N PHE A 756 21.02 45.95 9.18
CA PHE A 756 20.64 44.54 9.28
C PHE A 756 19.54 44.28 10.33
N ALA A 757 19.51 45.05 11.41
CA ALA A 757 18.47 44.93 12.44
C ALA A 757 17.06 45.16 11.87
N ASP A 758 16.92 46.16 11.00
CA ASP A 758 15.68 46.46 10.29
C ASP A 758 15.31 45.35 9.29
N CYS A 759 16.32 44.77 8.63
CA CYS A 759 16.13 43.63 7.74
C CYS A 759 15.56 42.44 8.49
N LEU A 760 16.18 42.03 9.61
CA LEU A 760 15.69 40.93 10.44
C LEU A 760 14.29 41.18 11.00
N SER A 761 13.98 42.42 11.37
CA SER A 761 12.65 42.83 11.82
C SER A 761 11.62 42.68 10.69
N GLY A 762 11.96 43.10 9.46
CA GLY A 762 11.15 42.90 8.27
C GLY A 762 10.93 41.43 7.91
N GLN A 763 11.98 40.60 8.01
CA GLN A 763 11.92 39.16 7.79
C GLN A 763 11.00 38.47 8.80
N LYS A 764 11.15 38.78 10.09
CA LYS A 764 10.30 38.23 11.15
C LYS A 764 8.84 38.65 10.98
N ARG A 765 8.58 39.90 10.61
CA ARG A 765 7.23 40.42 10.38
C ARG A 765 6.53 39.72 9.23
N ASN A 766 7.21 39.56 8.09
CA ASN A 766 6.57 39.11 6.85
C ASN A 766 6.68 37.61 6.59
N PHE A 767 7.77 36.95 7.04
CA PHE A 767 8.17 35.63 6.54
C PHE A 767 8.44 34.59 7.65
N THR A 768 8.08 34.86 8.90
CA THR A 768 8.21 33.89 10.04
C THR A 768 7.49 32.55 9.79
N HIS A 769 6.51 32.51 8.89
CA HIS A 769 5.82 31.27 8.53
C HIS A 769 6.66 30.35 7.61
N TYR A 770 7.66 30.89 6.90
CA TYR A 770 8.63 30.11 6.13
C TYR A 770 9.78 29.64 7.02
N THR A 771 9.79 28.36 7.36
CA THR A 771 10.83 27.75 8.20
C THR A 771 12.15 27.68 7.46
N GLY A 772 13.24 28.09 8.09
CA GLY A 772 14.56 28.22 7.47
C GLY A 772 14.81 29.56 6.78
N TRP A 773 13.77 30.30 6.38
CA TRP A 773 13.93 31.58 5.66
C TRP A 773 14.60 32.64 6.54
N VAL A 774 13.99 32.96 7.68
CA VAL A 774 14.55 33.94 8.62
C VAL A 774 15.90 33.47 9.18
N GLU A 775 16.05 32.17 9.44
CA GLU A 775 17.30 31.56 9.92
C GLU A 775 18.43 31.73 8.90
N THR A 776 18.14 31.62 7.60
CA THR A 776 19.11 31.85 6.53
C THR A 776 19.58 33.31 6.52
N TYR A 777 18.68 34.28 6.70
CA TYR A 777 19.09 35.69 6.84
C TYR A 777 19.98 35.90 8.07
N ILE A 778 19.68 35.26 9.20
CA ILE A 778 20.50 35.34 10.41
C ILE A 778 21.90 34.77 10.15
N ALA A 779 21.98 33.63 9.45
CA ALA A 779 23.26 32.99 9.13
C ALA A 779 24.11 33.80 8.14
N LEU A 780 23.47 34.60 7.29
CA LEU A 780 24.12 35.46 6.29
C LEU A 780 24.26 36.91 6.79
N ASN A 781 24.72 37.07 8.04
CA ASN A 781 24.99 38.38 8.62
C ASN A 781 25.95 39.16 7.71
N PRO A 782 25.64 40.42 7.34
CA PRO A 782 26.51 41.27 6.53
C PRO A 782 27.92 41.50 7.08
N GLU A 783 28.18 41.27 8.37
CA GLU A 783 29.54 41.29 8.93
C GLU A 783 30.44 40.22 8.28
N ASP A 784 29.89 39.03 8.04
CA ASP A 784 30.58 37.91 7.41
C ASP A 784 30.29 37.83 5.90
N HIS A 785 29.12 38.32 5.47
CA HIS A 785 28.59 38.23 4.10
C HIS A 785 28.14 39.60 3.55
N PRO A 786 29.04 40.59 3.34
CA PRO A 786 28.70 41.99 3.09
C PRO A 786 27.89 42.27 1.81
N PHE A 787 27.85 41.31 0.86
CA PHE A 787 27.10 41.42 -0.39
C PHE A 787 26.01 40.35 -0.52
N GLY A 788 25.67 39.66 0.59
CA GLY A 788 24.76 38.52 0.57
C GLY A 788 23.28 38.90 0.44
N ILE A 789 22.90 40.12 0.82
CA ILE A 789 21.50 40.56 0.94
C ILE A 789 21.28 41.88 0.19
N MET A 790 20.30 41.89 -0.71
CA MET A 790 19.77 43.10 -1.35
C MET A 790 18.44 43.47 -0.69
N ALA A 791 18.22 44.76 -0.45
CA ALA A 791 16.93 45.27 0.03
C ALA A 791 16.42 46.42 -0.83
N ALA A 792 15.09 46.52 -0.87
CA ALA A 792 14.33 47.61 -1.46
C ALA A 792 13.95 48.61 -0.37
N PHE A 793 14.07 49.91 -0.65
CA PHE A 793 13.79 51.00 0.26
C PHE A 793 12.72 51.93 -0.31
N ASP A 794 11.73 52.33 0.49
CA ASP A 794 10.82 53.41 0.14
C ASP A 794 11.52 54.75 0.35
N GLU A 795 11.77 55.53 -0.70
CA GLU A 795 12.48 56.81 -0.59
C GLU A 795 11.74 57.84 0.27
N ASN A 796 10.40 57.75 0.38
CA ASN A 796 9.64 58.73 1.16
C ASN A 796 9.85 58.55 2.68
N HIS A 797 10.17 57.34 3.12
CA HIS A 797 10.24 56.99 4.54
C HIS A 797 11.58 56.37 4.97
N GLY A 798 12.45 56.02 4.02
CA GLY A 798 13.73 55.33 4.27
C GLY A 798 13.59 53.89 4.76
N SER A 799 12.37 53.35 4.81
CA SER A 799 12.08 52.02 5.35
C SER A 799 12.36 50.91 4.35
N GLN A 800 12.79 49.75 4.86
CA GLN A 800 12.97 48.54 4.05
C GLN A 800 11.61 47.89 3.74
N ILE A 801 11.35 47.63 2.45
CA ILE A 801 10.05 47.16 1.94
C ILE A 801 10.16 45.89 1.08
N GLY A 802 11.35 45.36 0.88
CA GLY A 802 11.58 44.11 0.16
C GLY A 802 13.02 43.63 0.32
N TRP A 803 13.24 42.32 0.17
CA TRP A 803 14.54 41.68 0.41
C TRP A 803 14.75 40.46 -0.49
N THR A 804 16.01 40.19 -0.85
CA THR A 804 16.43 38.94 -1.48
C THR A 804 17.86 38.61 -1.10
N LEU A 805 18.17 37.31 -1.07
CA LEU A 805 19.55 36.83 -1.04
C LEU A 805 20.15 36.88 -2.45
N MET A 806 21.45 37.18 -2.55
CA MET A 806 22.21 37.25 -3.81
C MET A 806 23.64 36.74 -3.61
N LEU A 807 23.76 35.42 -3.49
CA LEU A 807 24.96 34.74 -3.03
C LEU A 807 25.89 34.34 -4.18
N SER A 808 27.18 34.64 -4.02
CA SER A 808 28.21 34.26 -4.99
C SER A 808 28.58 32.77 -4.85
N PRO A 809 28.99 32.08 -5.92
CA PRO A 809 29.41 30.67 -5.85
C PRO A 809 30.64 30.43 -4.98
N GLU A 810 31.48 31.45 -4.78
CA GLU A 810 32.67 31.38 -3.93
C GLU A 810 32.37 31.46 -2.42
N ASP A 811 31.12 31.75 -2.04
CA ASP A 811 30.71 31.82 -0.64
C ASP A 811 30.66 30.40 -0.01
N ASP A 812 31.38 30.18 1.10
CA ASP A 812 31.41 28.88 1.78
C ASP A 812 30.01 28.46 2.26
N TYR A 813 29.13 29.43 2.55
CA TYR A 813 27.73 29.16 2.87
C TYR A 813 27.02 28.49 1.69
N VAL A 814 27.25 28.94 0.45
CA VAL A 814 26.66 28.34 -0.75
C VAL A 814 27.18 26.91 -0.94
N ALA A 815 28.50 26.72 -0.83
CA ALA A 815 29.13 25.42 -1.02
C ALA A 815 28.68 24.35 -0.01
N ARG A 816 28.33 24.75 1.22
CA ARG A 816 27.80 23.83 2.25
C ARG A 816 26.30 23.58 2.14
N ASN A 817 25.54 24.49 1.52
CA ASN A 817 24.08 24.44 1.54
C ASN A 817 23.43 24.09 0.20
N TRP A 818 24.12 24.19 -0.94
CA TRP A 818 23.56 23.82 -2.25
C TRP A 818 24.54 22.95 -3.04
N ALA A 819 24.09 21.74 -3.42
CA ALA A 819 24.91 20.79 -4.15
C ALA A 819 24.96 21.09 -5.66
N PHE A 820 23.89 21.62 -6.24
CA PHE A 820 23.70 21.67 -7.71
C PHE A 820 23.87 22.99 -8.46
N PRO A 821 24.02 24.19 -7.86
CA PRO A 821 24.17 25.42 -8.64
C PRO A 821 25.24 25.33 -9.75
N PRO A 822 26.44 24.75 -9.51
CA PRO A 822 27.45 24.62 -10.58
C PRO A 822 27.00 23.77 -11.77
N LEU A 823 26.06 22.84 -11.58
CA LEU A 823 25.59 21.90 -12.60
C LEU A 823 24.43 22.45 -13.45
N ALA A 824 23.81 23.55 -13.02
CA ALA A 824 22.68 24.13 -13.72
C ALA A 824 23.12 24.73 -15.07
N GLY A 825 22.27 24.62 -16.10
CA GLY A 825 22.52 25.21 -17.43
C GLY A 825 23.07 24.28 -18.52
N GLY A 826 23.51 23.06 -18.19
CA GLY A 826 23.73 21.97 -19.18
C GLY A 826 24.83 22.19 -20.23
N GLY A 827 25.67 23.21 -20.10
CA GLY A 827 26.76 23.50 -21.04
C GLY A 827 27.99 22.60 -20.87
N LYS A 828 28.87 22.55 -21.88
CA LYS A 828 30.18 21.85 -21.82
C LYS A 828 31.14 22.47 -20.78
N HIS A 829 30.87 23.69 -20.33
CA HIS A 829 31.65 24.42 -19.33
C HIS A 829 30.72 24.80 -18.17
N LEU A 830 31.15 24.51 -16.93
CA LEU A 830 30.45 24.94 -15.72
C LEU A 830 30.64 26.45 -15.56
N LEU A 831 29.52 27.18 -15.46
CA LEU A 831 29.56 28.62 -15.19
C LEU A 831 29.70 28.87 -13.69
N LYS A 832 30.22 30.04 -13.33
CA LYS A 832 30.17 30.56 -11.96
C LYS A 832 28.73 30.88 -11.59
N THR A 833 28.00 29.89 -11.10
CA THR A 833 26.57 30.00 -10.79
C THR A 833 26.33 30.37 -9.33
N GLY A 834 25.87 31.60 -9.10
CA GLY A 834 25.40 32.06 -7.78
C GLY A 834 23.95 31.66 -7.50
N VAL A 835 23.46 31.98 -6.29
CA VAL A 835 22.11 31.65 -5.84
C VAL A 835 21.33 32.93 -5.50
N ILE A 836 20.11 33.05 -6.05
CA ILE A 836 19.09 33.98 -5.55
C ILE A 836 18.03 33.17 -4.83
N GLY A 837 17.77 33.55 -3.58
CA GLY A 837 16.80 32.88 -2.73
C GLY A 837 16.05 33.85 -1.84
N CYS A 838 14.96 33.37 -1.24
CA CYS A 838 14.21 34.12 -0.23
C CYS A 838 13.79 35.53 -0.69
N VAL A 839 13.24 35.62 -1.90
CA VAL A 839 12.72 36.86 -2.52
C VAL A 839 11.38 37.22 -1.88
N GLY A 840 11.33 38.33 -1.15
CA GLY A 840 10.15 38.75 -0.40
C GLY A 840 9.88 40.25 -0.53
N VAL A 841 8.60 40.63 -0.58
CA VAL A 841 8.14 42.03 -0.50
C VAL A 841 7.21 42.17 0.68
N ASP A 842 7.38 43.24 1.45
CA ASP A 842 6.51 43.59 2.56
C ASP A 842 5.06 43.65 2.09
N GLU A 843 4.14 43.08 2.88
CA GLU A 843 2.75 42.90 2.48
C GLU A 843 2.06 44.21 2.04
N ALA A 844 2.32 45.31 2.75
CA ALA A 844 1.74 46.62 2.44
C ALA A 844 2.28 47.24 1.14
N HIS A 845 3.36 46.67 0.58
CA HIS A 845 4.10 47.22 -0.55
C HIS A 845 4.03 46.33 -1.81
N ARG A 846 3.25 45.25 -1.75
CA ARG A 846 3.00 44.36 -2.90
C ARG A 846 2.24 45.10 -4.01
N GLY A 847 2.42 44.68 -5.26
CA GLY A 847 1.76 45.31 -6.42
C GLY A 847 2.43 46.60 -6.95
N ARG A 848 3.39 47.19 -6.22
CA ARG A 848 4.16 48.38 -6.64
C ARG A 848 5.28 48.08 -7.65
N GLY A 849 5.47 46.83 -8.07
CA GLY A 849 6.57 46.43 -8.96
C GLY A 849 7.91 46.14 -8.26
N VAL A 850 7.96 46.25 -6.93
CA VAL A 850 9.18 46.12 -6.10
C VAL A 850 9.98 44.86 -6.41
N GLY A 851 9.33 43.69 -6.43
CA GLY A 851 10.03 42.40 -6.49
C GLY A 851 10.76 42.13 -7.81
N LEU A 852 10.16 42.44 -8.97
CA LEU A 852 10.81 42.18 -10.27
C LEU A 852 11.99 43.13 -10.51
N ALA A 853 11.87 44.39 -10.09
CA ALA A 853 12.98 45.34 -10.14
C ALA A 853 14.09 44.96 -9.15
N MET A 854 13.75 44.48 -7.95
CA MET A 854 14.73 43.96 -7.00
C MET A 854 15.57 42.81 -7.59
N LEU A 855 14.92 41.88 -8.29
CA LEU A 855 15.62 40.80 -8.98
C LEU A 855 16.56 41.34 -10.07
N CYS A 856 16.12 42.33 -10.84
CA CYS A 856 16.96 42.96 -11.86
C CYS A 856 18.22 43.57 -11.24
N HIS A 857 18.08 44.33 -10.17
CA HIS A 857 19.21 44.92 -9.44
C HIS A 857 20.12 43.86 -8.82
N ALA A 858 19.56 42.80 -8.23
CA ALA A 858 20.34 41.71 -7.66
C ALA A 858 21.14 40.96 -8.75
N ILE A 859 20.55 40.67 -9.90
CA ILE A 859 21.23 40.00 -11.02
C ILE A 859 22.36 40.88 -11.57
N GLU A 860 22.10 42.18 -11.79
CA GLU A 860 23.15 43.10 -12.25
C GLU A 860 24.30 43.22 -11.24
N ASP A 861 23.98 43.24 -9.95
CA ASP A 861 24.97 43.26 -8.89
C ASP A 861 25.85 42.00 -8.90
N MET A 862 25.23 40.82 -8.93
CA MET A 862 25.93 39.54 -9.03
C MET A 862 26.80 39.49 -10.29
N ARG A 863 26.30 39.97 -11.43
CA ARG A 863 27.07 40.07 -12.68
C ARG A 863 28.32 40.95 -12.52
N ARG A 864 28.20 42.10 -11.84
CA ARG A 864 29.34 43.00 -11.56
C ARG A 864 30.36 42.34 -10.63
N ARG A 865 29.92 41.45 -9.73
CA ARG A 865 30.79 40.63 -8.86
C ARG A 865 31.43 39.44 -9.58
N GLY A 866 31.19 39.26 -10.89
CA GLY A 866 31.78 38.18 -11.68
C GLY A 866 30.99 36.87 -11.64
N VAL A 867 29.75 36.88 -11.16
CA VAL A 867 28.83 35.74 -11.29
C VAL A 867 28.35 35.66 -12.74
N GLU A 868 28.38 34.46 -13.31
CA GLU A 868 28.06 34.21 -14.71
C GLU A 868 26.63 33.68 -14.91
N ALA A 869 26.09 32.99 -13.91
CA ALA A 869 24.73 32.47 -13.94
C ALA A 869 24.06 32.53 -12.57
N VAL A 870 22.73 32.47 -12.54
CA VAL A 870 21.95 32.48 -11.30
C VAL A 870 21.05 31.26 -11.24
N PHE A 871 21.08 30.60 -10.09
CA PHE A 871 20.21 29.52 -9.70
C PHE A 871 19.14 30.01 -8.72
N ILE A 872 17.90 29.57 -8.91
CA ILE A 872 16.81 29.76 -7.97
C ILE A 872 16.29 28.39 -7.59
N ASP A 873 16.34 28.10 -6.30
CA ASP A 873 15.97 26.80 -5.77
C ASP A 873 14.50 26.74 -5.34
N SER A 874 13.79 25.69 -5.78
CA SER A 874 12.45 25.30 -5.34
C SER A 874 11.39 26.41 -5.32
N THR A 875 10.80 26.73 -6.47
CA THR A 875 9.67 27.65 -6.57
C THR A 875 8.51 27.11 -7.40
N ASN A 876 7.28 27.48 -7.04
CA ASN A 876 6.09 27.29 -7.86
C ASN A 876 5.71 28.57 -8.65
N LYS A 877 6.53 29.62 -8.60
CA LYS A 877 6.31 30.91 -9.28
C LYS A 877 7.08 31.02 -10.60
N VAL A 878 7.13 29.94 -11.38
CA VAL A 878 7.91 29.83 -12.63
C VAL A 878 7.63 31.01 -13.57
N ASP A 879 6.35 31.29 -13.86
CA ASP A 879 5.96 32.37 -14.78
C ASP A 879 6.34 33.77 -14.27
N TRP A 880 6.49 33.92 -12.95
CA TRP A 880 6.91 35.19 -12.36
C TRP A 880 8.40 35.44 -12.58
N TYR A 881 9.24 34.42 -12.39
CA TYR A 881 10.67 34.50 -12.65
C TYR A 881 11.02 34.52 -14.15
N ALA A 882 10.22 33.86 -14.99
CA ALA A 882 10.39 33.90 -16.45
C ALA A 882 10.33 35.32 -17.03
N LYS A 883 9.63 36.24 -16.36
CA LYS A 883 9.57 37.67 -16.74
C LYS A 883 10.93 38.38 -16.72
N VAL A 884 11.89 37.87 -15.95
CA VAL A 884 13.27 38.34 -15.90
C VAL A 884 14.25 37.28 -16.41
N GLY A 885 13.78 36.41 -17.31
CA GLY A 885 14.60 35.52 -18.15
C GLY A 885 15.01 34.17 -17.56
N PHE A 886 14.51 33.81 -16.37
CA PHE A 886 14.73 32.46 -15.83
C PHE A 886 13.95 31.40 -16.62
N SER A 887 14.59 30.25 -16.82
CA SER A 887 13.97 29.06 -17.39
C SER A 887 13.98 27.91 -16.37
N LYS A 888 13.08 26.94 -16.55
CA LYS A 888 13.04 25.74 -15.71
C LYS A 888 14.28 24.88 -15.96
N TRP A 889 14.98 24.50 -14.90
CA TRP A 889 16.05 23.51 -14.95
C TRP A 889 15.54 22.11 -14.63
N LYS A 890 14.85 21.95 -13.50
CA LYS A 890 14.28 20.67 -13.03
C LYS A 890 12.95 20.89 -12.31
N GLU A 891 12.10 19.87 -12.33
CA GLU A 891 10.79 19.85 -11.64
C GLU A 891 10.72 18.69 -10.66
N TYR A 892 9.94 18.85 -9.60
CA TYR A 892 9.92 17.94 -8.46
C TYR A 892 8.51 17.60 -8.00
N PHE A 893 8.27 16.32 -7.75
CA PHE A 893 7.13 15.85 -6.96
C PHE A 893 7.39 16.03 -5.47
N VAL A 894 6.33 16.32 -4.72
CA VAL A 894 6.34 16.12 -3.27
C VAL A 894 6.21 14.62 -3.02
N ALA A 895 7.11 14.06 -2.21
CA ALA A 895 7.17 12.63 -1.93
C ALA A 895 7.16 12.38 -0.42
N GLU A 896 5.98 12.08 0.13
CA GLU A 896 5.76 11.90 1.58
C GLU A 896 5.18 10.52 1.89
N ILE A 897 5.48 9.97 3.07
CA ILE A 897 5.10 8.63 3.51
C ILE A 897 4.19 8.66 4.73
#